data_AF-A0AA96P8Q2-F1
#
_entry.id   AF-A0AA96P8Q2-F1
#
_cell.length_a   1.000
_cell.length_b   1.000
_cell.length_c   1.000
_cell.angle_alpha   90.00
_cell.angle_beta   90.00
_cell.angle_gamma   90.00
#
_symmetry.space_group_name_H-M   'P 1'
#
loop_
_entity.id
_entity.type
_entity.pdbx_description
1 polymer ?
#
loop_
_entity_poly.entity_id
_entity_poly.type
_entity_poly.pdbx_seq_one_letter_code
_entity_poly.pdbx_strand_id
1 'polypeptide(L)'
;MDKAITHVPGHEPIEMVAYYESFTDYYPYCELQTKRWFVETAQPDWTIFDIGANVGYYSILMSRLCPQGQIHSFEPTSTIELLKKNVAHHGRTNITPHQIALGARSGRHEDGIFRIWGKDAEKQEYDFLTLDDAVKRLNVKRLDCIKIDVDSFDFEVLRGAENTLRKFNPWVVVELNHALDKRGQSANEALEWLVSQGFRNALVLDHENFVLRRADAPAPATGGLSLSFEQRPIFIESQFKKDRPLPEFFKPAPQSHNDGKVSGKLGTAEGVTLDLIAPRWSYGLSFVRSTGYADLKEPIVVEVELEVKTGSLGIGCVGEDYSTYAGVEVAVKASGGTQKISLAVPKPELLHAIVFRNVDEFETSATARIIDIRAFTGNTVVTSSTAFALRNDISTLTQGDLKRMVSIPAEPAAADVTIDIVPSETLGSYLGYAENFITPFKTYYRPLSSFKMEIDDAPILKYLYRNAQPKRHLEFGTWQGFGATLCADACDAEIWTLNLPEGERSQSGEMVYSSGQDASDSGDMIGWMYRAAGHGARVHQILADSQQWDTSGFEAGFFDSVLVDGGHTPDVVKNDTEKSLPLLRSGGMMLWHDFCPDQDTVEALSASRGVVTGVTENLAAWAPHFSKLFWIRPSFLLIGIKA
;
A
#
# COMPACT_ATOMS: atom_id res chain seq x y z
N MET A 1 -15.30 -20.97 19.48
CA MET A 1 -15.35 -19.63 18.87
C MET A 1 -14.00 -19.02 19.09
N ASP A 2 -13.25 -18.84 18.02
CA ASP A 2 -11.97 -18.14 18.10
C ASP A 2 -12.24 -16.70 18.51
N LYS A 3 -11.58 -16.25 19.57
CA LYS A 3 -11.76 -14.92 20.14
C LYS A 3 -10.91 -13.93 19.35
N ALA A 4 -11.46 -12.76 19.01
CA ALA A 4 -10.66 -11.66 18.45
C ALA A 4 -9.73 -11.09 19.55
N ILE A 5 -8.49 -11.60 19.59
CA ILE A 5 -7.47 -11.24 20.58
C ILE A 5 -6.31 -10.51 19.91
N THR A 6 -6.00 -9.30 20.36
CA THR A 6 -4.76 -8.59 19.99
C THR A 6 -3.77 -8.62 21.14
N HIS A 7 -2.55 -9.06 20.88
CA HIS A 7 -1.44 -8.90 21.82
C HIS A 7 -0.80 -7.52 21.68
N VAL A 8 -0.64 -6.83 22.80
CA VAL A 8 0.06 -5.54 22.87
C VAL A 8 1.29 -5.75 23.74
N PRO A 9 2.52 -5.53 23.23
CA PRO A 9 3.74 -5.76 24.00
C PRO A 9 3.71 -4.99 25.33
N GLY A 10 3.96 -5.70 26.44
CA GLY A 10 3.95 -5.11 27.79
C GLY A 10 2.57 -4.84 28.40
N HIS A 11 1.47 -5.22 27.73
CA HIS A 11 0.11 -5.03 28.21
C HIS A 11 -0.75 -6.30 28.11
N GLU A 12 -1.79 -6.37 28.93
CA GLU A 12 -2.80 -7.45 28.83
C GLU A 12 -3.46 -7.47 27.44
N PRO A 13 -3.74 -8.66 26.86
CA PRO A 13 -4.33 -8.76 25.53
C PRO A 13 -5.69 -8.05 25.39
N ILE A 14 -5.93 -7.45 24.23
CA ILE A 14 -7.22 -6.89 23.86
C ILE A 14 -8.11 -8.01 23.34
N GLU A 15 -9.01 -8.50 24.20
CA GLU A 15 -10.09 -9.40 23.81
C GLU A 15 -11.35 -8.59 23.48
N MET A 16 -11.83 -8.66 22.24
CA MET A 16 -13.14 -8.11 21.89
C MET A 16 -14.21 -9.15 22.24
N VAL A 17 -15.26 -8.77 22.97
CA VAL A 17 -16.39 -9.65 23.35
C VAL A 17 -17.70 -9.26 22.69
N ALA A 18 -17.76 -8.06 22.12
CA ALA A 18 -18.88 -7.54 21.37
C ALA A 18 -18.35 -6.85 20.10
N TYR A 19 -18.41 -7.53 18.95
CA TYR A 19 -17.83 -7.04 17.71
C TYR A 19 -18.54 -7.64 16.50
N TYR A 20 -18.26 -7.12 15.31
CA TYR A 20 -18.75 -7.70 14.07
C TYR A 20 -18.03 -9.03 13.80
N GLU A 21 -18.76 -10.14 13.82
CA GLU A 21 -18.18 -11.49 13.68
C GLU A 21 -17.38 -11.67 12.37
N SER A 22 -17.81 -11.02 11.28
CA SER A 22 -17.08 -10.99 10.01
C SER A 22 -15.73 -10.29 10.06
N PHE A 23 -15.40 -9.62 11.17
CA PHE A 23 -14.15 -8.90 11.41
C PHE A 23 -13.27 -9.59 12.48
N THR A 24 -13.58 -10.83 12.87
CA THR A 24 -12.83 -11.58 13.91
C THR A 24 -11.33 -11.57 13.66
N ASP A 25 -10.91 -11.88 12.42
CA ASP A 25 -9.52 -11.92 12.01
C ASP A 25 -8.94 -10.54 11.66
N TYR A 26 -9.79 -9.52 11.50
CA TYR A 26 -9.36 -8.16 11.14
C TYR A 26 -8.80 -7.40 12.35
N TYR A 27 -9.48 -7.41 13.49
CA TYR A 27 -9.09 -6.58 14.65
C TYR A 27 -7.65 -6.80 15.14
N PRO A 28 -7.09 -8.03 15.17
CA PRO A 28 -5.69 -8.22 15.54
C PRO A 28 -4.70 -7.59 14.57
N TYR A 29 -5.04 -7.52 13.28
CA TYR A 29 -4.11 -7.20 12.19
C TYR A 29 -4.41 -5.91 11.43
N CYS A 30 -5.48 -5.19 11.78
CA CYS A 30 -5.73 -3.88 11.20
C CYS A 30 -4.69 -2.84 11.64
N GLU A 31 -4.43 -1.85 10.79
CA GLU A 31 -3.74 -0.59 11.12
C GLU A 31 -2.52 -0.72 12.05
N LEU A 32 -1.67 -1.69 11.73
CA LEU A 32 -0.60 -2.11 12.63
C LEU A 32 0.47 -1.01 12.78
N GLN A 33 0.67 -0.16 11.78
CA GLN A 33 1.60 0.98 11.89
C GLN A 33 1.03 2.04 12.83
N THR A 34 -0.27 2.31 12.74
CA THR A 34 -1.00 3.23 13.63
C THR A 34 -1.02 2.74 15.07
N LYS A 35 -1.32 1.46 15.30
CA LYS A 35 -1.25 0.84 16.65
C LYS A 35 0.16 0.96 17.24
N ARG A 36 1.20 0.65 16.45
CA ARG A 36 2.60 0.80 16.87
C ARG A 36 2.92 2.25 17.23
N TRP A 37 2.50 3.21 16.41
CA TRP A 37 2.73 4.62 16.69
C TRP A 37 2.14 5.03 18.05
N PHE A 38 0.92 4.58 18.37
CA PHE A 38 0.33 4.80 19.69
C PHE A 38 1.16 4.15 20.80
N VAL A 39 1.56 2.88 20.65
CA VAL A 39 2.38 2.16 21.64
C VAL A 39 3.70 2.88 21.92
N GLU A 40 4.33 3.45 20.90
CA GLU A 40 5.64 4.11 21.00
C GLU A 40 5.56 5.56 21.47
N THR A 41 4.44 6.25 21.21
CA THR A 41 4.36 7.70 21.39
C THR A 41 3.47 8.12 22.56
N ALA A 42 2.39 7.38 22.82
CA ALA A 42 1.41 7.75 23.83
C ALA A 42 2.03 7.79 25.22
N GLN A 43 1.73 8.86 25.98
CA GLN A 43 2.21 8.99 27.34
C GLN A 43 1.14 8.58 28.35
N PRO A 44 1.52 8.09 29.55
CA PRO A 44 0.58 7.59 30.52
C PRO A 44 -0.54 8.56 30.93
N ASP A 45 -0.31 9.88 30.80
CA ASP A 45 -1.20 10.96 31.25
C ASP A 45 -1.98 11.64 30.10
N TRP A 46 -1.92 11.11 28.87
CA TRP A 46 -2.57 11.72 27.72
C TRP A 46 -4.10 11.73 27.82
N THR A 47 -4.68 12.89 27.53
CA THR A 47 -6.11 13.00 27.23
C THR A 47 -6.32 12.87 25.73
N ILE A 48 -7.14 11.90 25.31
CA ILE A 48 -7.32 11.55 23.90
C ILE A 48 -8.80 11.56 23.54
N PHE A 49 -9.12 12.14 22.39
CA PHE A 49 -10.44 12.02 21.78
C PHE A 49 -10.39 10.95 20.69
N ASP A 50 -11.21 9.91 20.83
CA ASP A 50 -11.40 8.83 19.85
C ASP A 50 -12.70 9.10 19.09
N ILE A 51 -12.60 9.66 17.89
CA ILE A 51 -13.73 10.15 17.10
C ILE A 51 -14.04 9.12 16.02
N GLY A 52 -15.21 8.50 16.12
CA GLY A 52 -15.55 7.28 15.38
C GLY A 52 -15.05 6.02 16.09
N ALA A 53 -15.33 5.95 17.40
CA ALA A 53 -14.77 4.90 18.25
C ALA A 53 -15.30 3.48 17.93
N ASN A 54 -16.38 3.36 17.15
CA ASN A 54 -16.94 2.10 16.66
C ASN A 54 -17.12 1.10 17.82
N VAL A 55 -16.59 -0.13 17.72
CA VAL A 55 -16.65 -1.17 18.77
C VAL A 55 -15.72 -0.89 19.96
N GLY A 56 -14.96 0.20 19.96
CA GLY A 56 -14.11 0.63 21.07
C GLY A 56 -12.69 0.06 21.09
N TYR A 57 -12.21 -0.51 19.97
CA TYR A 57 -10.89 -1.14 19.92
C TYR A 57 -9.77 -0.15 20.29
N TYR A 58 -9.69 1.00 19.60
CA TYR A 58 -8.70 2.04 19.88
C TYR A 58 -8.91 2.66 21.25
N SER A 59 -10.16 2.91 21.64
CA SER A 59 -10.49 3.39 22.98
C SER A 59 -9.85 2.52 24.07
N ILE A 60 -9.90 1.19 23.94
CA ILE A 60 -9.31 0.25 24.89
C ILE A 60 -7.79 0.23 24.80
N LEU A 61 -7.21 0.23 23.59
CA LEU A 61 -5.76 0.34 23.38
C LEU A 61 -5.20 1.61 24.03
N MET A 62 -5.75 2.76 23.66
CA MET A 62 -5.32 4.07 24.16
C MET A 62 -5.52 4.20 25.66
N SER A 63 -6.62 3.69 26.19
CA SER A 63 -6.83 3.63 27.64
C SER A 63 -5.72 2.86 28.35
N ARG A 64 -5.28 1.71 27.81
CA ARG A 64 -4.19 0.89 28.36
C ARG A 64 -2.85 1.60 28.36
N LEU A 65 -2.55 2.31 27.27
CA LEU A 65 -1.33 3.09 27.12
C LEU A 65 -1.33 4.35 28.01
N CYS A 66 -2.53 4.90 28.28
CA CYS A 66 -2.71 6.16 29.03
C CYS A 66 -3.46 5.93 30.35
N PRO A 67 -2.96 5.10 31.30
CA PRO A 67 -3.71 4.74 32.50
C PRO A 67 -3.97 5.91 33.48
N GLN A 68 -3.21 7.01 33.38
CA GLN A 68 -3.38 8.24 34.17
C GLN A 68 -4.13 9.34 33.38
N GLY A 69 -4.38 9.10 32.09
CA GLY A 69 -5.08 9.98 31.18
C GLY A 69 -6.59 9.75 31.12
N GLN A 70 -7.25 10.35 30.14
CA GLN A 70 -8.69 10.23 29.89
C GLN A 70 -8.97 10.01 28.41
N ILE A 71 -9.83 9.05 28.09
CA ILE A 71 -10.25 8.76 26.71
C ILE A 71 -11.72 9.16 26.55
N HIS A 72 -11.99 10.09 25.64
CA HIS A 72 -13.36 10.47 25.27
C HIS A 72 -13.70 9.85 23.92
N SER A 73 -14.61 8.88 23.91
CA SER A 73 -14.94 8.08 22.74
C SER A 73 -16.27 8.53 22.14
N PHE A 74 -16.27 9.04 20.91
CA PHE A 74 -17.46 9.51 20.22
C PHE A 74 -17.92 8.46 19.21
N GLU A 75 -19.12 7.93 19.39
CA GLU A 75 -19.74 6.94 18.52
C GLU A 75 -21.26 7.21 18.46
N PRO A 76 -21.77 7.85 17.40
CA PRO A 76 -23.17 8.27 17.34
C PRO A 76 -24.15 7.11 17.08
N THR A 77 -23.69 6.04 16.42
CA THR A 77 -24.57 4.97 15.96
C THR A 77 -24.92 3.99 17.07
N SER A 78 -25.80 3.04 16.76
CA SER A 78 -26.10 1.91 17.66
C SER A 78 -24.87 1.05 18.04
N THR A 79 -23.73 1.23 17.36
CA THR A 79 -22.45 0.57 17.67
C THR A 79 -21.89 0.95 19.04
N ILE A 80 -22.30 2.09 19.62
CA ILE A 80 -21.87 2.48 20.97
C ILE A 80 -22.19 1.42 22.04
N GLU A 81 -23.22 0.60 21.83
CA GLU A 81 -23.56 -0.49 22.76
C GLU A 81 -22.52 -1.61 22.73
N LEU A 82 -21.85 -1.84 21.59
CA LEU A 82 -20.72 -2.77 21.49
C LEU A 82 -19.49 -2.20 22.19
N LEU A 83 -19.20 -0.91 22.00
CA LEU A 83 -18.16 -0.19 22.72
C LEU A 83 -18.32 -0.30 24.23
N LYS A 84 -19.51 0.03 24.76
CA LYS A 84 -19.79 -0.05 26.20
C LYS A 84 -19.56 -1.47 26.75
N LYS A 85 -19.96 -2.50 26.01
CA LYS A 85 -19.72 -3.91 26.39
C LYS A 85 -18.23 -4.26 26.46
N ASN A 86 -17.45 -3.86 25.46
CA ASN A 86 -16.01 -4.13 25.45
C ASN A 86 -15.26 -3.33 26.54
N VAL A 87 -15.63 -2.07 26.76
CA VAL A 87 -15.08 -1.24 27.85
C VAL A 87 -15.34 -1.88 29.21
N ALA A 88 -16.58 -2.34 29.45
CA ALA A 88 -16.95 -3.02 30.69
C ALA A 88 -16.19 -4.34 30.89
N HIS A 89 -16.00 -5.14 29.81
CA HIS A 89 -15.23 -6.39 29.85
C HIS A 89 -13.79 -6.18 30.33
N HIS A 90 -13.14 -5.10 29.88
CA HIS A 90 -11.77 -4.77 30.28
C HIS A 90 -11.66 -3.99 31.59
N GLY A 91 -12.79 -3.71 32.27
CA GLY A 91 -12.82 -2.98 33.54
C GLY A 91 -12.18 -1.59 33.48
N ARG A 92 -12.19 -0.93 32.31
CA ARG A 92 -11.51 0.37 32.12
C ARG A 92 -12.38 1.51 32.64
N THR A 93 -11.85 2.32 33.55
CA THR A 93 -12.58 3.43 34.20
C THR A 93 -12.24 4.80 33.65
N ASN A 94 -11.20 4.92 32.81
CA ASN A 94 -10.76 6.17 32.20
C ASN A 94 -11.26 6.36 30.75
N ILE A 95 -12.27 5.59 30.33
CA ILE A 95 -12.94 5.74 29.03
C ILE A 95 -14.35 6.29 29.27
N THR A 96 -14.71 7.39 28.61
CA THR A 96 -16.05 7.97 28.64
C THR A 96 -16.67 7.94 27.24
N PRO A 97 -17.65 7.06 26.99
CA PRO A 97 -18.38 7.02 25.72
C PRO A 97 -19.39 8.17 25.58
N HIS A 98 -19.49 8.77 24.39
CA HIS A 98 -20.42 9.83 24.02
C HIS A 98 -21.17 9.41 22.76
N GLN A 99 -22.50 9.30 22.86
CA GLN A 99 -23.36 9.00 21.70
C GLN A 99 -23.70 10.28 20.93
N ILE A 100 -22.68 10.88 20.33
CA ILE A 100 -22.76 12.18 19.66
C ILE A 100 -21.88 12.12 18.42
N ALA A 101 -22.38 12.64 17.31
CA ALA A 101 -21.62 12.78 16.08
C ALA A 101 -20.78 14.06 16.14
N LEU A 102 -19.58 14.04 15.56
CA LEU A 102 -18.77 15.24 15.40
C LEU A 102 -18.74 15.65 13.93
N GLY A 103 -18.77 16.96 13.69
CA GLY A 103 -18.77 17.50 12.33
C GLY A 103 -18.53 19.01 12.30
N ALA A 104 -18.82 19.63 11.15
CA ALA A 104 -18.51 21.05 10.93
C ALA A 104 -19.46 22.01 11.65
N ARG A 105 -20.63 21.55 12.11
CA ARG A 105 -21.66 22.36 12.76
C ARG A 105 -22.35 21.59 13.88
N SER A 106 -22.63 22.27 14.98
CA SER A 106 -23.43 21.74 16.08
C SER A 106 -24.93 21.86 15.77
N GLY A 107 -25.71 20.90 16.25
CA GLY A 107 -27.16 20.88 16.06
C GLY A 107 -27.70 19.47 15.91
N ARG A 108 -29.01 19.34 15.80
CA ARG A 108 -29.68 18.05 15.61
C ARG A 108 -30.26 17.98 14.20
N HIS A 109 -29.89 16.96 13.44
CA HIS A 109 -30.34 16.77 12.06
C HIS A 109 -30.24 15.31 11.61
N GLU A 110 -30.98 14.97 10.57
CA GLU A 110 -30.92 13.67 9.91
C GLU A 110 -29.66 13.58 9.03
N ASP A 111 -28.91 12.49 9.17
CA ASP A 111 -27.79 12.15 8.29
C ASP A 111 -27.62 10.61 8.23
N GLY A 112 -26.82 10.12 7.28
CA GLY A 112 -26.43 8.72 7.17
C GLY A 112 -25.00 8.50 7.64
N ILE A 113 -24.81 7.72 8.69
CA ILE A 113 -23.48 7.41 9.25
C ILE A 113 -23.14 5.93 9.03
N PHE A 114 -21.96 5.66 8.45
CA PHE A 114 -21.50 4.30 8.22
C PHE A 114 -21.05 3.66 9.53
N ARG A 115 -21.50 2.42 9.78
CA ARG A 115 -21.06 1.58 10.90
C ARG A 115 -19.92 0.63 10.51
N ILE A 116 -19.99 0.20 9.26
CA ILE A 116 -19.02 -0.65 8.57
C ILE A 116 -18.98 -0.11 7.15
N TRP A 117 -17.79 0.28 6.70
CA TRP A 117 -17.59 0.70 5.32
C TRP A 117 -18.04 -0.38 4.31
N GLY A 118 -18.68 0.05 3.21
CA GLY A 118 -19.22 -0.85 2.18
C GLY A 118 -20.61 -1.45 2.50
N LYS A 119 -21.22 -1.10 3.63
CA LYS A 119 -22.63 -1.38 3.94
C LYS A 119 -23.49 -0.11 3.88
N ASP A 120 -24.80 -0.29 3.90
CA ASP A 120 -25.73 0.83 4.00
C ASP A 120 -25.47 1.64 5.28
N ALA A 121 -25.46 2.97 5.13
CA ALA A 121 -25.36 3.89 6.25
C ALA A 121 -26.60 3.79 7.16
N GLU A 122 -26.39 3.91 8.47
CA GLU A 122 -27.47 4.06 9.44
C GLU A 122 -28.01 5.49 9.30
N LYS A 123 -29.23 5.63 8.77
CA LYS A 123 -29.89 6.93 8.60
C LYS A 123 -30.82 7.18 9.77
N GLN A 124 -30.53 8.22 10.54
CA GLN A 124 -31.42 8.71 11.60
C GLN A 124 -31.07 10.15 11.97
N GLU A 125 -31.85 10.72 12.89
CA GLU A 125 -31.58 12.04 13.46
C GLU A 125 -30.52 11.93 14.57
N TYR A 126 -29.36 12.55 14.35
CA TYR A 126 -28.23 12.53 15.27
C TYR A 126 -28.04 13.89 15.95
N ASP A 127 -27.57 13.87 17.20
CA ASP A 127 -27.00 15.05 17.84
C ASP A 127 -25.56 15.25 17.34
N PHE A 128 -25.28 16.41 16.78
CA PHE A 128 -23.95 16.82 16.34
C PHE A 128 -23.36 17.90 17.25
N LEU A 129 -22.05 17.80 17.46
CA LEU A 129 -21.23 18.89 17.97
C LEU A 129 -20.06 19.17 17.03
N THR A 130 -19.61 20.42 16.99
CA THR A 130 -18.23 20.70 16.58
C THR A 130 -17.26 20.18 17.65
N LEU A 131 -16.02 19.85 17.28
CA LEU A 131 -15.02 19.45 18.26
C LEU A 131 -14.76 20.57 19.29
N ASP A 132 -14.78 21.82 18.83
CA ASP A 132 -14.67 23.01 19.69
C ASP A 132 -15.77 23.07 20.76
N ASP A 133 -17.02 22.80 20.38
CA ASP A 133 -18.14 22.75 21.32
C ASP A 133 -18.06 21.54 22.24
N ALA A 134 -17.59 20.38 21.75
CA ALA A 134 -17.38 19.19 22.56
C ALA A 134 -16.34 19.46 23.68
N VAL A 135 -15.19 20.05 23.32
CA VAL A 135 -14.15 20.47 24.27
C VAL A 135 -14.70 21.42 25.33
N LYS A 136 -15.49 22.41 24.92
CA LYS A 136 -16.11 23.37 25.82
C LYS A 136 -17.13 22.72 26.76
N ARG A 137 -18.02 21.88 26.22
CA ARG A 137 -19.08 21.17 26.94
C ARG A 137 -18.50 20.20 27.98
N LEU A 138 -17.44 19.50 27.62
CA LEU A 138 -16.74 18.55 28.49
C LEU A 138 -15.74 19.23 29.44
N ASN A 139 -15.56 20.56 29.34
CA ASN A 139 -14.63 21.35 30.14
C ASN A 139 -13.19 20.83 30.10
N VAL A 140 -12.75 20.36 28.93
CA VAL A 140 -11.43 19.74 28.73
C VAL A 140 -10.32 20.76 28.96
N LYS A 141 -9.37 20.40 29.83
CA LYS A 141 -8.24 21.25 30.22
C LYS A 141 -6.94 20.90 29.51
N ARG A 142 -6.85 19.69 28.97
CA ARG A 142 -5.71 19.15 28.25
C ARG A 142 -6.23 18.20 27.17
N LEU A 143 -5.65 18.27 25.99
CA LEU A 143 -5.94 17.38 24.88
C LEU A 143 -4.62 17.12 24.15
N ASP A 144 -4.14 15.90 24.23
CA ASP A 144 -2.81 15.53 23.73
C ASP A 144 -2.89 14.88 22.34
N CYS A 145 -3.99 14.18 22.04
CA CYS A 145 -4.21 13.52 20.76
C CYS A 145 -5.69 13.51 20.37
N ILE A 146 -5.97 13.58 19.08
CA ILE A 146 -7.28 13.34 18.48
C ILE A 146 -7.10 12.26 17.42
N LYS A 147 -7.84 11.16 17.53
CA LYS A 147 -7.98 10.14 16.48
C LYS A 147 -9.31 10.39 15.75
N ILE A 148 -9.29 10.45 14.43
CA ILE A 148 -10.46 10.68 13.56
C ILE A 148 -10.52 9.56 12.52
N ASP A 149 -11.61 8.81 12.55
CA ASP A 149 -11.92 7.71 11.65
C ASP A 149 -13.44 7.55 11.69
N VAL A 150 -14.13 8.38 10.92
CA VAL A 150 -15.61 8.51 10.95
C VAL A 150 -16.25 8.23 9.60
N ASP A 151 -15.52 7.55 8.71
CA ASP A 151 -15.95 7.12 7.38
C ASP A 151 -16.78 8.21 6.66
N SER A 152 -16.10 9.17 6.02
CA SER A 152 -16.62 10.29 5.19
C SER A 152 -16.79 11.64 5.89
N PHE A 153 -16.92 11.68 7.22
CA PHE A 153 -17.05 12.93 7.97
C PHE A 153 -15.71 13.52 8.41
N ASP A 154 -14.58 12.90 8.07
CA ASP A 154 -13.27 13.16 8.66
C ASP A 154 -12.85 14.62 8.47
N PHE A 155 -13.06 15.16 7.26
CA PHE A 155 -12.77 16.56 6.98
C PHE A 155 -13.79 17.53 7.60
N GLU A 156 -15.05 17.13 7.79
CA GLU A 156 -16.03 17.92 8.55
C GLU A 156 -15.67 18.01 10.04
N VAL A 157 -15.21 16.92 10.64
CA VAL A 157 -14.69 16.91 12.02
C VAL A 157 -13.50 17.87 12.14
N LEU A 158 -12.56 17.80 11.20
CA LEU A 158 -11.41 18.71 11.15
C LEU A 158 -11.84 20.18 11.08
N ARG A 159 -12.79 20.52 10.20
CA ARG A 159 -13.32 21.90 10.11
C ARG A 159 -14.00 22.37 11.39
N GLY A 160 -14.62 21.46 12.15
CA GLY A 160 -15.20 21.73 13.47
C GLY A 160 -14.17 21.87 14.61
N ALA A 161 -12.87 21.74 14.35
CA ALA A 161 -11.81 21.64 15.34
C ALA A 161 -10.85 22.85 15.39
N GLU A 162 -11.11 23.92 14.63
CA GLU A 162 -10.13 25.00 14.43
C GLU A 162 -9.60 25.58 15.76
N ASN A 163 -10.47 25.95 16.70
CA ASN A 163 -10.01 26.55 17.95
C ASN A 163 -9.29 25.53 18.85
N THR A 164 -9.74 24.28 18.82
CA THR A 164 -9.15 23.16 19.56
C THR A 164 -7.74 22.87 19.09
N LEU A 165 -7.53 22.74 17.77
CA LEU A 165 -6.22 22.57 17.16
C LEU A 165 -5.31 23.75 17.50
N ARG A 166 -5.85 24.98 17.47
CA ARG A 166 -5.08 26.19 17.82
C ARG A 166 -4.66 26.24 19.28
N LYS A 167 -5.57 25.88 20.19
CA LYS A 167 -5.38 26.02 21.63
C LYS A 167 -4.49 24.93 22.22
N PHE A 168 -4.72 23.67 21.85
CA PHE A 168 -4.06 22.54 22.49
C PHE A 168 -2.86 22.00 21.72
N ASN A 169 -2.78 22.27 20.41
CA ASN A 169 -1.79 21.67 19.51
C ASN A 169 -1.63 20.14 19.72
N PRO A 170 -2.74 19.37 19.69
CA PRO A 170 -2.69 17.94 19.87
C PRO A 170 -2.01 17.26 18.67
N TRP A 171 -1.58 16.02 18.86
CA TRP A 171 -1.41 15.12 17.74
C TRP A 171 -2.76 14.89 17.05
N VAL A 172 -2.78 14.91 15.72
CA VAL A 172 -3.94 14.56 14.90
C VAL A 172 -3.59 13.27 14.18
N VAL A 173 -4.31 12.20 14.48
CA VAL A 173 -4.28 10.93 13.74
C VAL A 173 -5.59 10.87 12.98
N VAL A 174 -5.56 10.96 11.65
CA VAL A 174 -6.78 11.00 10.84
C VAL A 174 -6.67 10.04 9.66
N GLU A 175 -7.71 9.24 9.47
CA GLU A 175 -7.86 8.42 8.27
C GLU A 175 -8.47 9.27 7.15
N LEU A 176 -7.70 9.49 6.07
CA LEU A 176 -8.18 10.20 4.88
C LEU A 176 -8.17 9.23 3.70
N ASN A 177 -9.32 8.59 3.47
CA ASN A 177 -9.50 7.60 2.42
C ASN A 177 -10.60 8.04 1.41
N HIS A 178 -10.94 7.16 0.47
CA HIS A 178 -11.95 7.43 -0.58
C HIS A 178 -13.37 7.63 -0.02
N ALA A 179 -13.64 7.40 1.26
CA ALA A 179 -14.96 7.62 1.85
C ALA A 179 -15.40 9.09 1.80
N LEU A 180 -14.44 10.02 1.82
CA LEU A 180 -14.67 11.46 1.72
C LEU A 180 -15.50 11.84 0.47
N ASP A 181 -15.36 11.09 -0.64
CA ASP A 181 -16.07 11.34 -1.89
C ASP A 181 -17.60 11.25 -1.71
N LYS A 182 -18.08 10.47 -0.72
CA LYS A 182 -19.52 10.38 -0.39
C LYS A 182 -20.10 11.72 0.05
N ARG A 183 -19.26 12.65 0.50
CA ARG A 183 -19.64 14.02 0.90
C ARG A 183 -19.07 15.07 -0.03
N GLY A 184 -18.61 14.67 -1.22
CA GLY A 184 -17.99 15.56 -2.21
C GLY A 184 -16.72 16.22 -1.70
N GLN A 185 -15.93 15.47 -0.91
CA GLN A 185 -14.69 15.92 -0.28
C GLN A 185 -13.56 14.97 -0.68
N SER A 186 -12.31 15.43 -0.57
CA SER A 186 -11.14 14.61 -0.88
C SER A 186 -10.06 14.70 0.20
N ALA A 187 -9.16 13.71 0.23
CA ALA A 187 -7.99 13.74 1.11
C ALA A 187 -7.12 14.97 0.85
N ASN A 188 -6.96 15.38 -0.41
CA ASN A 188 -6.18 16.56 -0.79
C ASN A 188 -6.75 17.84 -0.18
N GLU A 189 -8.07 18.06 -0.25
CA GLU A 189 -8.72 19.24 0.35
C GLU A 189 -8.53 19.27 1.86
N ALA A 190 -8.63 18.12 2.52
CA ALA A 190 -8.40 18.02 3.96
C ALA A 190 -6.94 18.37 4.33
N LEU A 191 -5.97 17.86 3.57
CA LEU A 191 -4.55 18.14 3.75
C LEU A 191 -4.22 19.62 3.46
N GLU A 192 -4.75 20.20 2.39
CA GLU A 192 -4.61 21.62 2.06
C GLU A 192 -5.18 22.52 3.16
N TRP A 193 -6.34 22.14 3.70
CA TRP A 193 -6.91 22.84 4.84
C TRP A 193 -6.01 22.72 6.07
N LEU A 194 -5.47 21.54 6.39
CA LEU A 194 -4.50 21.37 7.48
C LEU A 194 -3.24 22.23 7.26
N VAL A 195 -2.75 22.35 6.02
CA VAL A 195 -1.67 23.29 5.68
C VAL A 195 -2.08 24.74 6.00
N SER A 196 -3.30 25.15 5.65
CA SER A 196 -3.82 26.48 6.00
C SER A 196 -3.88 26.72 7.52
N GLN A 197 -4.04 25.66 8.32
CA GLN A 197 -4.04 25.70 9.79
C GLN A 197 -2.65 25.66 10.43
N GLY A 198 -1.59 25.57 9.62
CA GLY A 198 -0.19 25.61 10.08
C GLY A 198 0.48 24.24 10.21
N PHE A 199 -0.17 23.16 9.77
CA PHE A 199 0.47 21.84 9.70
C PHE A 199 1.45 21.81 8.52
N ARG A 200 2.62 21.19 8.71
CA ARG A 200 3.70 21.21 7.71
C ARG A 200 4.34 19.84 7.46
N ASN A 201 4.20 18.91 8.39
CA ASN A 201 4.68 17.55 8.26
C ASN A 201 3.54 16.58 8.60
N ALA A 202 3.44 15.50 7.83
CA ALA A 202 2.59 14.37 8.14
C ALA A 202 3.39 13.08 8.03
N LEU A 203 3.25 12.21 9.03
CA LEU A 203 3.68 10.82 8.95
C LEU A 203 2.51 10.00 8.43
N VAL A 204 2.69 9.35 7.29
CA VAL A 204 1.71 8.47 6.66
C VAL A 204 1.91 7.05 7.18
N LEU A 205 0.87 6.51 7.80
CA LEU A 205 0.76 5.17 8.37
C LEU A 205 -0.31 4.40 7.59
N ASP A 206 -0.13 3.10 7.44
CA ASP A 206 -1.10 2.17 6.87
C ASP A 206 -1.67 2.64 5.51
N HIS A 207 -0.89 3.43 4.75
CA HIS A 207 -1.21 4.12 3.49
C HIS A 207 -2.20 5.30 3.58
N GLU A 208 -3.16 5.27 4.49
CA GLU A 208 -4.29 6.22 4.53
C GLU A 208 -4.49 6.93 5.89
N ASN A 209 -3.70 6.56 6.90
CA ASN A 209 -3.67 7.22 8.20
C ASN A 209 -2.58 8.30 8.21
N PHE A 210 -2.95 9.53 8.55
CA PHE A 210 -2.03 10.66 8.65
C PHE A 210 -1.86 11.07 10.10
N VAL A 211 -0.62 11.05 10.58
CA VAL A 211 -0.24 11.60 11.87
C VAL A 211 0.40 12.96 11.67
N LEU A 212 -0.26 14.00 12.17
CA LEU A 212 0.18 15.38 12.04
C LEU A 212 0.25 16.05 13.41
N ARG A 213 1.15 17.04 13.52
CA ARG A 213 1.17 17.99 14.63
C ARG A 213 1.62 19.35 14.12
N ARG A 214 1.02 20.41 14.65
CA ARG A 214 1.37 21.76 14.22
C ARG A 214 2.74 22.13 14.77
N ALA A 215 3.57 22.77 13.95
CA ALA A 215 4.87 23.27 14.38
C ALA A 215 4.71 24.42 15.40
N ASP A 216 5.64 24.50 16.36
CA ASP A 216 5.60 25.50 17.45
C ASP A 216 5.90 26.94 16.98
N ALA A 217 6.32 27.15 15.73
CA ALA A 217 6.60 28.46 15.14
C ALA A 217 5.86 28.65 13.80
N PRO A 218 5.40 29.88 13.48
CA PRO A 218 4.87 30.18 12.15
C PRO A 218 6.02 30.15 11.14
N ALA A 219 6.12 29.06 10.37
CA ALA A 219 6.94 29.04 9.18
C ALA A 219 6.40 30.08 8.17
N PRO A 220 7.27 30.77 7.40
CA PRO A 220 6.80 31.70 6.37
C PRO A 220 5.81 31.02 5.41
N ALA A 221 4.86 31.83 4.92
CA ALA A 221 3.59 31.42 4.32
C ALA A 221 3.68 30.77 2.91
N THR A 222 4.74 30.01 2.60
CA THR A 222 5.02 29.54 1.23
C THR A 222 5.47 28.08 1.14
N GLY A 223 5.31 27.25 2.18
CA GLY A 223 5.67 25.83 2.16
C GLY A 223 4.44 24.91 2.18
N GLY A 224 4.39 23.92 1.28
CA GLY A 224 3.39 22.85 1.26
C GLY A 224 3.53 21.85 2.41
N LEU A 225 2.81 20.73 2.34
CA LEU A 225 2.88 19.63 3.30
C LEU A 225 3.99 18.63 2.92
N SER A 226 4.90 18.34 3.84
CA SER A 226 5.86 17.23 3.68
C SER A 226 5.24 15.93 4.19
N LEU A 227 5.27 14.89 3.36
CA LEU A 227 4.83 13.55 3.73
C LEU A 227 6.04 12.65 3.97
N SER A 228 6.12 12.07 5.16
CA SER A 228 7.05 10.98 5.47
C SER A 228 6.25 9.69 5.63
N PHE A 229 6.69 8.59 5.03
CA PHE A 229 5.97 7.32 5.10
C PHE A 229 6.63 6.40 6.15
N GLU A 230 5.83 5.78 7.01
CA GLU A 230 6.32 4.76 7.94
C GLU A 230 6.68 3.49 7.16
N GLN A 231 7.98 3.19 7.11
CA GLN A 231 8.52 2.06 6.35
C GLN A 231 8.95 0.90 7.26
N ARG A 232 8.83 1.03 8.59
CA ARG A 232 9.21 -0.06 9.50
C ARG A 232 8.29 -1.26 9.27
N PRO A 233 8.85 -2.45 8.97
CA PRO A 233 8.07 -3.66 8.84
C PRO A 233 7.31 -3.95 10.13
N ILE A 234 6.14 -4.58 10.01
CA ILE A 234 5.31 -4.99 11.14
C ILE A 234 5.55 -6.48 11.38
N PHE A 235 5.90 -6.84 12.61
CA PHE A 235 6.18 -8.21 13.00
C PHE A 235 5.06 -8.73 13.91
N ILE A 236 4.53 -9.93 13.62
CA ILE A 236 3.48 -10.58 14.43
C ILE A 236 4.12 -11.74 15.20
N GLU A 237 4.21 -11.59 16.52
CA GLU A 237 4.99 -12.46 17.43
C GLU A 237 4.50 -13.92 17.48
N SER A 238 3.21 -14.17 17.19
CA SER A 238 2.60 -15.51 17.24
C SER A 238 3.11 -16.50 16.19
N GLN A 239 3.98 -16.07 15.27
CA GLN A 239 4.53 -16.89 14.19
C GLN A 239 6.02 -17.24 14.36
N PHE A 240 6.67 -16.80 15.43
CA PHE A 240 8.07 -17.13 15.70
C PHE A 240 8.22 -18.42 16.52
N LYS A 241 8.83 -19.46 15.92
CA LYS A 241 9.31 -20.64 16.66
C LYS A 241 10.69 -20.31 17.25
N LYS A 242 10.80 -20.39 18.58
CA LYS A 242 11.93 -19.91 19.40
C LYS A 242 13.06 -20.94 19.56
N ASP A 243 13.01 -22.02 18.77
CA ASP A 243 13.71 -23.26 19.04
C ASP A 243 14.48 -23.78 17.81
N ARG A 244 15.35 -22.93 17.23
CA ARG A 244 16.53 -23.36 16.45
C ARG A 244 17.69 -22.35 16.58
N PRO A 245 18.92 -22.77 16.92
CA PRO A 245 20.09 -21.90 16.91
C PRO A 245 20.81 -21.97 15.55
N LEU A 246 21.27 -20.85 14.98
CA LEU A 246 22.30 -20.88 13.91
C LEU A 246 23.29 -19.70 13.96
N PRO A 247 24.40 -19.84 14.70
CA PRO A 247 25.57 -18.95 14.60
C PRO A 247 26.61 -19.39 13.54
N GLU A 248 26.53 -20.61 12.99
CA GLU A 248 27.59 -21.14 12.11
C GLU A 248 27.55 -20.58 10.66
N PHE A 249 26.44 -19.94 10.30
CA PHE A 249 26.17 -19.43 8.95
C PHE A 249 27.03 -18.21 8.56
N PHE A 250 27.49 -17.43 9.53
CA PHE A 250 28.42 -16.32 9.28
C PHE A 250 29.79 -16.64 9.84
N LYS A 251 30.84 -16.24 9.11
CA LYS A 251 32.20 -16.30 9.65
C LYS A 251 32.25 -15.35 10.85
N PRO A 252 32.75 -15.80 12.02
CA PRO A 252 32.83 -14.96 13.21
C PRO A 252 33.86 -13.83 13.08
N ALA A 253 34.76 -13.93 12.10
CA ALA A 253 35.72 -12.89 11.76
C ALA A 253 35.13 -11.97 10.68
N PRO A 254 34.93 -10.67 10.98
CA PRO A 254 34.42 -9.72 10.00
C PRO A 254 35.49 -9.32 8.97
N GLN A 255 35.05 -8.76 7.84
CA GLN A 255 35.89 -8.13 6.82
C GLN A 255 35.72 -6.61 6.88
N SER A 256 36.83 -5.89 6.97
CA SER A 256 36.85 -4.42 6.90
C SER A 256 36.82 -3.96 5.44
N HIS A 257 36.12 -2.85 5.20
CA HIS A 257 36.01 -2.19 3.90
C HIS A 257 36.24 -0.68 4.07
N ASN A 258 36.73 0.01 3.03
CA ASN A 258 36.81 1.48 2.93
C ASN A 258 37.23 2.21 4.24
N ASP A 259 38.41 1.87 4.77
CA ASP A 259 39.01 2.45 6.00
C ASP A 259 38.21 2.23 7.31
N GLY A 260 37.22 1.34 7.33
CA GLY A 260 36.54 0.93 8.56
C GLY A 260 37.49 0.25 9.53
N LYS A 261 37.71 0.82 10.72
CA LYS A 261 38.61 0.24 11.72
C LYS A 261 37.83 -0.75 12.58
N VAL A 262 38.34 -1.98 12.66
CA VAL A 262 37.66 -3.11 13.30
C VAL A 262 38.57 -3.72 14.34
N SER A 263 38.04 -3.98 15.53
CA SER A 263 38.76 -4.69 16.59
C SER A 263 37.80 -5.54 17.44
N GLY A 264 38.32 -6.57 18.10
CA GLY A 264 37.54 -7.47 18.95
C GLY A 264 36.99 -8.70 18.23
N LYS A 265 36.08 -9.43 18.90
CA LYS A 265 35.52 -10.71 18.44
C LYS A 265 34.06 -10.85 18.84
N LEU A 266 33.23 -11.29 17.89
CA LEU A 266 31.80 -11.54 18.10
C LEU A 266 31.57 -12.59 19.21
N GLY A 267 30.55 -12.39 20.04
CA GLY A 267 30.22 -13.30 21.15
C GLY A 267 31.11 -13.18 22.40
N THR A 268 32.02 -12.21 22.44
CA THR A 268 32.77 -11.84 23.66
C THR A 268 32.13 -10.63 24.34
N ALA A 269 32.42 -10.41 25.63
CA ALA A 269 31.90 -9.25 26.37
C ALA A 269 32.29 -7.89 25.73
N GLU A 270 33.42 -7.86 25.01
CA GLU A 270 33.94 -6.68 24.30
C GLU A 270 33.28 -6.47 22.92
N GLY A 271 32.72 -7.54 22.32
CA GLY A 271 32.11 -7.51 20.98
C GLY A 271 33.12 -7.16 19.87
N VAL A 272 32.59 -6.74 18.72
CA VAL A 272 33.36 -6.14 17.61
C VAL A 272 33.13 -4.64 17.63
N THR A 273 34.19 -3.86 17.85
CA THR A 273 34.13 -2.40 17.74
C THR A 273 34.39 -1.99 16.29
N LEU A 274 33.55 -1.08 15.80
CA LEU A 274 33.56 -0.56 14.45
C LEU A 274 33.63 0.97 14.49
N ASP A 275 34.66 1.54 13.88
CA ASP A 275 34.77 2.98 13.62
C ASP A 275 34.69 3.26 12.12
N LEU A 276 33.66 4.01 11.70
CA LEU A 276 33.40 4.37 10.31
C LEU A 276 33.60 5.86 10.07
N ILE A 277 34.55 6.21 9.21
CA ILE A 277 34.77 7.59 8.70
C ILE A 277 34.34 7.67 7.22
N ALA A 278 33.93 6.54 6.64
CA ALA A 278 33.72 6.38 5.21
C ALA A 278 32.46 7.16 4.71
N PRO A 279 32.44 7.56 3.41
CA PRO A 279 31.30 8.24 2.81
C PRO A 279 30.00 7.43 2.92
N ARG A 280 28.84 8.12 2.98
CA ARG A 280 27.48 7.55 3.11
C ARG A 280 27.21 6.36 2.17
N TRP A 281 27.88 6.28 1.02
CA TRP A 281 27.64 5.31 -0.04
C TRP A 281 28.58 4.09 0.00
N SER A 282 29.33 3.90 1.09
CA SER A 282 30.37 2.87 1.18
C SER A 282 30.20 1.98 2.42
N TYR A 283 30.42 0.67 2.27
CA TYR A 283 30.46 -0.25 3.40
C TYR A 283 31.76 -0.11 4.16
N GLY A 284 31.69 -0.24 5.48
CA GLY A 284 32.86 -0.23 6.33
C GLY A 284 33.14 -1.56 7.04
N LEU A 285 32.13 -2.43 7.14
CA LEU A 285 32.26 -3.77 7.72
C LEU A 285 31.33 -4.75 7.02
N SER A 286 31.76 -6.01 6.90
CA SER A 286 30.84 -7.11 6.62
C SER A 286 31.12 -8.36 7.44
N PHE A 287 30.06 -9.13 7.73
CA PHE A 287 30.17 -10.52 8.16
C PHE A 287 29.75 -11.40 7.01
N VAL A 288 30.71 -12.12 6.44
CA VAL A 288 30.50 -12.93 5.25
C VAL A 288 30.01 -14.31 5.64
N ARG A 289 29.09 -14.84 4.84
CA ARG A 289 28.57 -16.20 4.95
C ARG A 289 29.70 -17.25 4.95
N SER A 290 29.59 -18.24 5.82
CA SER A 290 30.45 -19.42 5.87
C SER A 290 30.23 -20.32 4.65
N THR A 291 31.30 -20.94 4.15
CA THR A 291 31.21 -21.96 3.09
C THR A 291 30.49 -23.20 3.62
N GLY A 292 29.51 -23.73 2.88
CA GLY A 292 28.75 -24.94 3.27
C GLY A 292 27.25 -24.72 3.54
N TYR A 293 26.78 -23.47 3.51
CA TYR A 293 25.37 -23.13 3.72
C TYR A 293 24.72 -22.52 2.45
N ALA A 294 25.01 -23.09 1.27
CA ALA A 294 24.47 -22.63 -0.01
C ALA A 294 22.96 -22.93 -0.18
N ASP A 295 22.40 -23.80 0.67
CA ASP A 295 21.03 -24.32 0.57
C ASP A 295 20.01 -23.61 1.47
N LEU A 296 20.24 -22.34 1.85
CA LEU A 296 19.18 -21.58 2.52
C LEU A 296 18.03 -21.32 1.53
N LYS A 297 16.90 -21.97 1.76
CA LYS A 297 15.71 -21.90 0.89
C LYS A 297 14.49 -21.32 1.59
N GLU A 298 14.54 -21.19 2.92
CA GLU A 298 13.46 -20.64 3.73
C GLU A 298 13.80 -19.22 4.17
N PRO A 299 12.88 -18.25 4.04
CA PRO A 299 13.08 -16.90 4.55
C PRO A 299 13.64 -16.91 5.96
N ILE A 300 14.64 -16.06 6.19
CA ILE A 300 15.28 -15.94 7.49
C ILE A 300 15.16 -14.53 8.04
N VAL A 301 15.22 -14.42 9.35
CA VAL A 301 15.40 -13.14 10.05
C VAL A 301 16.79 -13.13 10.65
N VAL A 302 17.59 -12.13 10.29
CA VAL A 302 18.89 -11.86 10.90
C VAL A 302 18.71 -10.85 12.01
N GLU A 303 19.08 -11.20 13.23
CA GLU A 303 19.06 -10.33 14.38
C GLU A 303 20.49 -9.89 14.72
N VAL A 304 20.70 -8.58 14.85
CA VAL A 304 21.97 -7.97 15.23
C VAL A 304 21.79 -7.26 16.56
N GLU A 305 22.55 -7.68 17.57
CA GLU A 305 22.65 -7.00 18.86
C GLU A 305 23.89 -6.10 18.82
N LEU A 306 23.71 -4.79 18.99
CA LEU A 306 24.79 -3.80 18.88
C LEU A 306 24.54 -2.57 19.75
N GLU A 307 25.57 -1.78 19.99
CA GLU A 307 25.48 -0.46 20.61
C GLU A 307 26.10 0.57 19.67
N VAL A 308 25.29 1.44 19.08
CA VAL A 308 25.80 2.60 18.33
C VAL A 308 26.16 3.69 19.35
N LYS A 309 27.44 4.06 19.40
CA LYS A 309 28.00 5.03 20.34
C LYS A 309 27.93 6.46 19.80
N THR A 310 28.23 6.66 18.52
CA THR A 310 28.14 7.96 17.85
C THR A 310 27.62 7.80 16.43
N GLY A 311 26.89 8.80 15.93
CA GLY A 311 26.38 8.84 14.57
C GLY A 311 25.23 7.84 14.29
N SER A 312 25.07 7.51 13.01
CA SER A 312 24.08 6.55 12.51
C SER A 312 24.73 5.44 11.69
N LEU A 313 24.36 4.20 11.98
CA LEU A 313 24.86 2.99 11.34
C LEU A 313 23.76 2.33 10.49
N GLY A 314 23.98 2.19 9.19
CA GLY A 314 23.18 1.37 8.30
C GLY A 314 23.59 -0.08 8.41
N ILE A 315 22.61 -0.98 8.50
CA ILE A 315 22.79 -2.43 8.61
C ILE A 315 21.94 -3.10 7.54
N GLY A 316 22.59 -3.84 6.65
CA GLY A 316 21.94 -4.45 5.50
C GLY A 316 22.37 -5.90 5.29
N CYS A 317 21.51 -6.68 4.66
CA CYS A 317 21.84 -8.01 4.15
C CYS A 317 22.03 -7.89 2.64
N VAL A 318 23.18 -8.29 2.10
CA VAL A 318 23.52 -8.10 0.68
C VAL A 318 24.00 -9.38 0.01
N GLY A 319 23.93 -9.39 -1.32
CA GLY A 319 24.46 -10.42 -2.21
C GLY A 319 25.96 -10.32 -2.48
N GLU A 320 26.46 -11.25 -3.30
CA GLU A 320 27.91 -11.40 -3.55
C GLU A 320 28.52 -10.17 -4.23
N ASP A 321 27.71 -9.38 -4.92
CA ASP A 321 28.09 -8.12 -5.56
C ASP A 321 28.17 -6.93 -4.58
N TYR A 322 27.74 -7.15 -3.33
CA TYR A 322 27.58 -6.12 -2.30
C TYR A 322 26.65 -4.96 -2.68
N SER A 323 26.01 -4.95 -3.86
CA SER A 323 25.06 -3.90 -4.28
C SER A 323 23.61 -4.36 -4.22
N THR A 324 23.36 -5.67 -4.34
CA THR A 324 22.01 -6.24 -4.31
C THR A 324 21.62 -6.54 -2.87
N TYR A 325 20.55 -5.94 -2.38
CA TYR A 325 20.04 -6.18 -1.03
C TYR A 325 19.19 -7.46 -0.99
N ALA A 326 19.56 -8.40 -0.11
CA ALA A 326 18.79 -9.60 0.19
C ALA A 326 17.61 -9.32 1.18
N GLY A 327 17.53 -8.09 1.69
CA GLY A 327 16.50 -7.59 2.61
C GLY A 327 16.62 -6.07 2.82
N VAL A 328 15.65 -5.45 3.48
CA VAL A 328 15.66 -3.99 3.72
C VAL A 328 16.84 -3.59 4.62
N GLU A 329 17.51 -2.49 4.29
CA GLU A 329 18.50 -1.88 5.16
C GLU A 329 17.87 -1.10 6.30
N VAL A 330 18.41 -1.23 7.51
CA VAL A 330 17.96 -0.49 8.69
C VAL A 330 19.04 0.49 9.13
N ALA A 331 18.67 1.76 9.30
CA ALA A 331 19.52 2.79 9.89
C ALA A 331 19.30 2.88 11.41
N VAL A 332 20.39 2.86 12.17
CA VAL A 332 20.38 2.79 13.63
C VAL A 332 21.19 3.95 14.20
N LYS A 333 20.56 4.82 14.98
CA LYS A 333 21.23 5.98 15.59
C LYS A 333 21.83 5.65 16.94
N ALA A 334 22.79 6.47 17.38
CA ALA A 334 23.31 6.40 18.74
C ALA A 334 22.19 6.63 19.77
N SER A 335 22.07 5.74 20.75
CA SER A 335 20.96 5.74 21.74
C SER A 335 21.42 5.55 23.19
N GLY A 336 22.73 5.47 23.44
CA GLY A 336 23.30 5.34 24.80
C GLY A 336 23.17 3.95 25.44
N GLY A 337 22.76 2.93 24.68
CA GLY A 337 22.64 1.55 25.14
C GLY A 337 22.58 0.52 24.02
N THR A 338 22.50 -0.76 24.41
CA THR A 338 22.36 -1.88 23.48
C THR A 338 21.03 -1.82 22.74
N GLN A 339 21.08 -2.07 21.44
CA GLN A 339 20.00 -2.09 20.47
C GLN A 339 19.96 -3.47 19.81
N LYS A 340 18.76 -3.91 19.44
CA LYS A 340 18.53 -5.18 18.77
C LYS A 340 17.79 -4.93 17.47
N ILE A 341 18.38 -5.34 16.36
CA ILE A 341 17.91 -5.02 15.01
C ILE A 341 17.57 -6.30 14.29
N SER A 342 16.36 -6.39 13.75
CA SER A 342 15.90 -7.54 12.98
C SER A 342 15.79 -7.18 11.51
N LEU A 343 16.53 -7.90 10.66
CA LEU A 343 16.55 -7.77 9.22
C LEU A 343 15.84 -8.98 8.62
N ALA A 344 14.72 -8.74 7.93
CA ALA A 344 14.05 -9.79 7.18
C ALA A 344 14.83 -10.06 5.88
N VAL A 345 15.16 -11.32 5.63
CA VAL A 345 15.83 -11.79 4.43
C VAL A 345 14.88 -12.75 3.70
N PRO A 346 13.95 -12.22 2.89
CA PRO A 346 12.96 -13.03 2.17
C PRO A 346 13.61 -13.94 1.12
N LYS A 347 14.77 -13.54 0.57
CA LYS A 347 15.56 -14.29 -0.41
C LYS A 347 16.90 -14.71 0.20
N PRO A 348 16.91 -15.67 1.13
CA PRO A 348 18.13 -16.09 1.85
C PRO A 348 19.19 -16.69 0.93
N GLU A 349 18.82 -17.14 -0.27
CA GLU A 349 19.74 -17.58 -1.31
C GLU A 349 20.65 -16.44 -1.81
N LEU A 350 20.14 -15.19 -1.80
CA LEU A 350 20.91 -13.99 -2.12
C LEU A 350 21.78 -13.53 -0.96
N LEU A 351 21.65 -14.08 0.25
CA LEU A 351 22.40 -13.62 1.40
C LEU A 351 23.87 -14.06 1.30
N HIS A 352 24.75 -13.11 0.99
CA HIS A 352 26.20 -13.28 1.01
C HIS A 352 26.83 -12.70 2.29
N ALA A 353 26.40 -11.51 2.70
CA ALA A 353 26.97 -10.83 3.85
C ALA A 353 25.96 -9.94 4.57
N ILE A 354 26.19 -9.74 5.87
CA ILE A 354 25.62 -8.59 6.59
C ILE A 354 26.63 -7.47 6.49
N VAL A 355 26.23 -6.31 6.01
CA VAL A 355 27.06 -5.12 5.86
C VAL A 355 26.66 -4.04 6.86
N PHE A 356 27.67 -3.27 7.27
CA PHE A 356 27.49 -2.10 8.12
C PHE A 356 28.13 -0.89 7.42
N ARG A 357 27.37 0.21 7.31
CA ARG A 357 27.85 1.47 6.71
C ARG A 357 27.45 2.68 7.54
N ASN A 358 28.15 3.78 7.31
CA ASN A 358 27.76 5.07 7.88
C ASN A 358 26.61 5.65 7.06
N VAL A 359 25.54 6.11 7.70
CA VAL A 359 24.36 6.65 7.02
C VAL A 359 24.04 8.11 7.35
N ASP A 360 24.91 8.76 8.13
CA ASP A 360 24.77 10.19 8.42
C ASP A 360 25.08 11.08 7.21
N GLU A 361 24.61 12.32 7.27
CA GLU A 361 24.84 13.35 6.26
C GLU A 361 26.12 14.14 6.60
N PHE A 362 27.01 14.32 5.60
CA PHE A 362 28.23 15.14 5.64
C PHE A 362 29.38 14.67 6.56
N GLU A 363 30.27 13.78 6.06
CA GLU A 363 31.60 13.45 6.64
C GLU A 363 31.69 13.22 8.18
N THR A 364 30.60 12.87 8.84
CA THR A 364 30.56 12.55 10.27
C THR A 364 30.98 11.11 10.51
N SER A 365 31.63 10.81 11.65
CA SER A 365 32.04 9.45 11.99
C SER A 365 30.96 8.69 12.78
N ALA A 366 30.66 7.44 12.38
CA ALA A 366 29.82 6.53 13.14
C ALA A 366 30.66 5.50 13.90
N THR A 367 30.40 5.30 15.19
CA THR A 367 31.09 4.28 16.00
C THR A 367 30.08 3.35 16.64
N ALA A 368 30.33 2.04 16.57
CA ALA A 368 29.42 1.03 17.10
C ALA A 368 30.17 -0.18 17.69
N ARG A 369 29.52 -0.88 18.61
CA ARG A 369 29.98 -2.14 19.18
C ARG A 369 28.96 -3.23 18.85
N ILE A 370 29.31 -4.15 17.96
CA ILE A 370 28.47 -5.29 17.57
C ILE A 370 28.70 -6.41 18.57
N ILE A 371 27.66 -6.77 19.30
CA ILE A 371 27.70 -7.70 20.42
C ILE A 371 27.47 -9.13 19.92
N ASP A 372 26.39 -9.32 19.16
CA ASP A 372 25.98 -10.65 18.69
C ASP A 372 25.20 -10.57 17.37
N ILE A 373 25.21 -11.66 16.60
CA ILE A 373 24.44 -11.82 15.36
C ILE A 373 23.80 -13.21 15.37
N ARG A 374 22.48 -13.26 15.17
CA ARG A 374 21.67 -14.50 15.16
C ARG A 374 20.83 -14.56 13.90
N ALA A 375 20.44 -15.76 13.47
CA ALA A 375 19.50 -15.94 12.37
C ALA A 375 18.42 -16.98 12.72
N PHE A 376 17.19 -16.76 12.27
CA PHE A 376 16.02 -17.61 12.55
C PHE A 376 15.28 -17.94 11.26
N THR A 377 14.77 -19.18 11.11
CA THR A 377 13.87 -19.55 10.00
C THR A 377 12.40 -19.47 10.45
N GLY A 378 11.50 -19.06 9.57
CA GLY A 378 10.08 -19.00 9.87
C GLY A 378 9.22 -18.93 8.63
N ASN A 379 8.62 -20.05 8.25
CA ASN A 379 7.45 -20.07 7.38
C ASN A 379 6.53 -21.26 7.74
N THR A 380 5.40 -20.99 8.37
CA THR A 380 4.10 -21.48 7.88
C THR A 380 3.01 -20.52 8.35
N VAL A 381 2.45 -19.76 7.42
CA VAL A 381 1.09 -19.25 7.55
C VAL A 381 0.18 -20.49 7.49
N VAL A 382 -0.32 -20.94 8.64
CA VAL A 382 -1.50 -21.81 8.70
C VAL A 382 -2.69 -20.87 8.82
N THR A 383 -3.34 -20.56 7.70
CA THR A 383 -4.70 -20.01 7.71
C THR A 383 -5.63 -21.12 8.21
N SER A 384 -5.99 -21.10 9.48
CA SER A 384 -7.17 -21.80 9.97
C SER A 384 -8.36 -20.85 9.96
N SER A 385 -8.84 -20.46 8.79
CA SER A 385 -10.24 -20.12 8.56
C SER A 385 -10.48 -20.10 7.05
N THR A 386 -11.60 -20.68 6.65
CA THR A 386 -12.03 -20.90 5.28
C THR A 386 -12.28 -19.57 4.56
N ALA A 387 -11.30 -19.07 3.82
CA ALA A 387 -11.49 -18.11 2.74
C ALA A 387 -10.37 -18.31 1.70
N PHE A 388 -10.74 -18.94 0.57
CA PHE A 388 -10.01 -19.03 -0.70
C PHE A 388 -8.48 -18.85 -0.66
N ALA A 389 -7.77 -19.90 -0.21
CA ALA A 389 -6.43 -20.14 -0.69
C ALA A 389 -6.52 -20.42 -2.21
N LEU A 390 -6.24 -19.39 -3.01
CA LEU A 390 -6.12 -19.48 -4.45
C LEU A 390 -5.06 -20.53 -4.79
N ARG A 391 -5.54 -21.64 -5.37
CA ARG A 391 -4.79 -22.80 -5.84
C ARG A 391 -3.42 -22.44 -6.47
N ASN A 392 -2.33 -22.92 -5.84
CA ASN A 392 -0.93 -22.79 -6.27
C ASN A 392 -0.52 -23.82 -7.36
N ASP A 393 -1.46 -24.61 -7.88
CA ASP A 393 -1.23 -25.73 -8.80
C ASP A 393 -1.47 -25.41 -10.29
N ILE A 394 -1.91 -24.20 -10.64
CA ILE A 394 -2.19 -23.81 -12.02
C ILE A 394 -1.18 -22.76 -12.49
N SER A 395 -0.36 -23.12 -13.49
CA SER A 395 0.65 -22.25 -14.10
C SER A 395 0.25 -21.72 -15.48
N THR A 396 -0.85 -22.21 -16.05
CA THR A 396 -1.32 -21.84 -17.39
C THR A 396 -2.85 -21.90 -17.45
N LEU A 397 -3.46 -21.03 -18.24
CA LEU A 397 -4.87 -21.09 -18.64
C LEU A 397 -4.94 -21.49 -20.11
N THR A 398 -5.73 -22.50 -20.43
CA THR A 398 -5.98 -22.81 -21.84
C THR A 398 -7.15 -21.99 -22.39
N GLN A 399 -7.22 -21.82 -23.72
CA GLN A 399 -8.36 -21.17 -24.35
C GLN A 399 -9.68 -21.90 -23.98
N GLY A 400 -9.63 -23.22 -23.80
CA GLY A 400 -10.74 -24.01 -23.29
C GLY A 400 -11.16 -23.68 -21.85
N ASP A 401 -10.20 -23.38 -20.96
CA ASP A 401 -10.49 -22.89 -19.60
C ASP A 401 -11.25 -21.57 -19.66
N LEU A 402 -10.71 -20.60 -20.40
CA LEU A 402 -11.32 -19.28 -20.52
C LEU A 402 -12.73 -19.35 -21.11
N LYS A 403 -12.92 -20.15 -22.19
CA LYS A 403 -14.25 -20.38 -22.80
C LYS A 403 -15.27 -20.88 -21.78
N ARG A 404 -14.87 -21.78 -20.87
CA ARG A 404 -15.76 -22.25 -19.79
C ARG A 404 -16.15 -21.12 -18.85
N MET A 405 -15.22 -20.25 -18.47
CA MET A 405 -15.45 -19.14 -17.54
C MET A 405 -16.46 -18.13 -18.09
N VAL A 406 -16.37 -17.80 -19.38
CA VAL A 406 -17.28 -16.85 -20.05
C VAL A 406 -18.45 -17.52 -20.77
N SER A 407 -18.70 -18.81 -20.51
CA SER A 407 -19.83 -19.57 -21.09
C SER A 407 -19.88 -19.64 -22.62
N ILE A 408 -18.71 -19.64 -23.28
CA ILE A 408 -18.58 -19.84 -24.73
C ILE A 408 -18.49 -21.36 -25.03
N PRO A 409 -19.25 -21.91 -25.99
CA PRO A 409 -19.14 -23.32 -26.37
C PRO A 409 -17.73 -23.70 -26.85
N ALA A 410 -17.22 -24.84 -26.38
CA ALA A 410 -15.94 -25.38 -26.88
C ALA A 410 -16.14 -26.03 -28.26
N GLU A 411 -15.40 -25.57 -29.27
CA GLU A 411 -15.34 -26.24 -30.57
C GLU A 411 -14.35 -27.41 -30.54
N PRO A 412 -14.60 -28.53 -31.26
CA PRO A 412 -13.65 -29.62 -31.34
C PRO A 412 -12.46 -29.25 -32.26
N ALA A 413 -11.24 -29.44 -31.76
CA ALA A 413 -10.00 -29.58 -32.54
C ALA A 413 -9.26 -28.31 -33.05
N ALA A 414 -9.30 -27.19 -32.34
CA ALA A 414 -8.24 -26.17 -32.48
C ALA A 414 -7.05 -26.51 -31.55
N ALA A 415 -5.82 -26.16 -31.96
CA ALA A 415 -4.65 -26.25 -31.07
C ALA A 415 -4.92 -25.41 -29.82
N ASP A 416 -4.78 -26.00 -28.63
CA ASP A 416 -5.13 -25.32 -27.38
C ASP A 416 -4.06 -24.27 -27.07
N VAL A 417 -4.40 -23.00 -27.32
CA VAL A 417 -3.52 -21.87 -27.04
C VAL A 417 -3.55 -21.60 -25.54
N THR A 418 -2.37 -21.40 -24.96
CA THR A 418 -2.21 -21.20 -23.52
C THR A 418 -1.76 -19.78 -23.21
N ILE A 419 -2.25 -19.25 -22.09
CA ILE A 419 -1.75 -18.06 -21.42
C ILE A 419 -1.04 -18.51 -20.15
N ASP A 420 0.18 -18.06 -19.92
CA ASP A 420 0.87 -18.37 -18.66
C ASP A 420 0.23 -17.59 -17.51
N ILE A 421 0.18 -18.19 -16.32
CA ILE A 421 -0.17 -17.50 -15.09
C ILE A 421 1.13 -17.17 -14.37
N VAL A 422 1.45 -15.89 -14.24
CA VAL A 422 2.69 -15.43 -13.64
C VAL A 422 2.37 -14.75 -12.31
N PRO A 423 2.75 -15.34 -11.17
CA PRO A 423 2.65 -14.66 -9.89
C PRO A 423 3.41 -13.33 -9.92
N SER A 424 2.80 -12.28 -9.39
CA SER A 424 3.35 -10.91 -9.38
C SER A 424 4.76 -10.87 -8.76
N GLU A 425 5.05 -11.76 -7.81
CA GLU A 425 6.32 -11.87 -7.09
C GLU A 425 7.44 -12.52 -7.92
N THR A 426 7.10 -13.17 -9.04
CA THR A 426 8.05 -13.79 -9.98
C THR A 426 8.10 -13.08 -11.34
N LEU A 427 7.30 -12.02 -11.51
CA LEU A 427 7.15 -11.28 -12.76
C LEU A 427 8.47 -10.84 -13.40
N GLY A 428 9.39 -10.28 -12.61
CA GLY A 428 10.68 -9.80 -13.11
C GLY A 428 11.53 -10.91 -13.70
N SER A 429 11.68 -12.01 -12.97
CA SER A 429 12.41 -13.19 -13.40
C SER A 429 11.78 -13.83 -14.63
N TYR A 430 10.45 -13.86 -14.71
CA TYR A 430 9.74 -14.34 -15.89
C TYR A 430 9.98 -13.46 -17.11
N LEU A 431 10.04 -12.12 -16.93
CA LEU A 431 10.33 -11.16 -18.00
C LEU A 431 11.82 -11.00 -18.33
N GLY A 432 12.71 -11.47 -17.47
CA GLY A 432 14.16 -11.28 -17.60
C GLY A 432 14.65 -9.92 -17.08
N TYR A 433 13.90 -9.28 -16.19
CA TYR A 433 14.31 -8.07 -15.48
C TYR A 433 15.21 -8.40 -14.29
N ALA A 434 15.99 -7.40 -13.85
CA ALA A 434 16.98 -7.57 -12.79
C ALA A 434 16.35 -7.91 -11.43
N GLU A 435 15.21 -7.31 -11.12
CA GLU A 435 14.51 -7.46 -9.83
C GLU A 435 13.08 -7.93 -10.06
N ASN A 436 12.54 -8.75 -9.16
CA ASN A 436 11.10 -9.06 -9.16
C ASN A 436 10.29 -7.89 -8.58
N PHE A 437 9.02 -7.80 -9.00
CA PHE A 437 8.05 -6.92 -8.37
C PHE A 437 7.80 -7.35 -6.91
N ILE A 438 7.63 -6.36 -6.03
CA ILE A 438 7.33 -6.56 -4.61
C ILE A 438 5.86 -6.22 -4.39
N THR A 439 5.06 -7.24 -4.11
CA THR A 439 3.62 -7.09 -3.96
C THR A 439 3.27 -6.39 -2.64
N PRO A 440 2.43 -5.34 -2.66
CA PRO A 440 1.96 -4.69 -1.44
C PRO A 440 1.19 -5.66 -0.52
N PHE A 441 1.42 -5.55 0.80
CA PHE A 441 0.86 -6.48 1.80
C PHE A 441 -0.68 -6.55 1.80
N LYS A 442 -1.37 -5.42 1.51
CA LYS A 442 -2.85 -5.34 1.50
C LYS A 442 -3.51 -6.11 0.34
N THR A 443 -2.77 -6.47 -0.71
CA THR A 443 -3.31 -7.06 -1.94
C THR A 443 -3.84 -8.50 -1.73
N TYR A 444 -3.33 -9.24 -0.74
CA TYR A 444 -3.74 -10.64 -0.52
C TYR A 444 -4.97 -10.86 0.37
N TYR A 445 -5.51 -9.79 0.96
CA TYR A 445 -6.59 -9.88 1.96
C TYR A 445 -7.95 -9.44 1.43
N ARG A 446 -8.05 -9.13 0.13
CA ARG A 446 -9.26 -8.64 -0.52
C ARG A 446 -9.58 -9.51 -1.74
N PRO A 447 -10.87 -9.79 -2.05
CA PRO A 447 -11.22 -10.50 -3.28
C PRO A 447 -10.84 -9.67 -4.52
N LEU A 448 -10.47 -10.33 -5.62
CA LEU A 448 -10.11 -9.68 -6.89
C LEU A 448 -11.23 -8.76 -7.40
N SER A 449 -12.50 -9.12 -7.15
CA SER A 449 -13.67 -8.29 -7.47
C SER A 449 -13.72 -6.93 -6.76
N SER A 450 -12.84 -6.67 -5.78
CA SER A 450 -12.72 -5.40 -5.07
C SER A 450 -11.44 -4.62 -5.40
N PHE A 451 -10.61 -5.14 -6.32
CA PHE A 451 -9.40 -4.47 -6.74
C PHE A 451 -9.74 -3.21 -7.51
N LYS A 452 -8.84 -2.24 -7.41
CA LYS A 452 -8.92 -0.98 -8.16
C LYS A 452 -7.61 -0.74 -8.87
N MET A 453 -7.68 -0.29 -10.13
CA MET A 453 -6.50 0.02 -10.93
C MET A 453 -5.55 0.96 -10.17
N GLU A 454 -6.09 1.97 -9.50
CA GLU A 454 -5.30 3.03 -8.85
C GLU A 454 -4.49 2.54 -7.64
N ILE A 455 -4.89 1.41 -7.07
CA ILE A 455 -4.33 0.88 -5.83
C ILE A 455 -3.53 -0.40 -6.11
N ASP A 456 -4.13 -1.33 -6.85
CA ASP A 456 -3.63 -2.70 -6.96
C ASP A 456 -2.79 -2.92 -8.23
N ASP A 457 -3.22 -2.40 -9.39
CA ASP A 457 -2.50 -2.58 -10.67
C ASP A 457 -1.48 -1.47 -10.95
N ALA A 458 -1.70 -0.24 -10.45
CA ALA A 458 -0.80 0.90 -10.65
C ALA A 458 0.66 0.61 -10.26
N PRO A 459 0.98 -0.05 -9.13
CA PRO A 459 2.35 -0.44 -8.80
C PRO A 459 2.97 -1.41 -9.82
N ILE A 460 2.17 -2.35 -10.35
CA ILE A 460 2.61 -3.33 -11.36
C ILE A 460 2.90 -2.62 -12.68
N LEU A 461 2.00 -1.73 -13.13
CA LEU A 461 2.18 -0.91 -14.32
C LEU A 461 3.44 -0.04 -14.22
N LYS A 462 3.64 0.68 -13.10
CA LYS A 462 4.86 1.46 -12.86
C LYS A 462 6.10 0.58 -12.90
N TYR A 463 6.07 -0.60 -12.31
CA TYR A 463 7.17 -1.55 -12.34
C TYR A 463 7.49 -1.99 -13.79
N LEU A 464 6.47 -2.32 -14.58
CA LEU A 464 6.64 -2.71 -15.99
C LEU A 464 7.24 -1.56 -16.80
N TYR A 465 6.70 -0.33 -16.70
CA TYR A 465 7.24 0.83 -17.42
C TYR A 465 8.67 1.18 -17.00
N ARG A 466 9.00 1.12 -15.70
CA ARG A 466 10.35 1.41 -15.20
C ARG A 466 11.39 0.43 -15.72
N ASN A 467 11.02 -0.83 -15.94
CA ASN A 467 11.95 -1.85 -16.43
C ASN A 467 11.98 -1.93 -17.97
N ALA A 468 10.83 -1.77 -18.62
CA ALA A 468 10.72 -1.82 -20.08
C ALA A 468 11.25 -0.54 -20.75
N GLN A 469 11.19 0.60 -20.06
CA GLN A 469 11.62 1.92 -20.55
C GLN A 469 11.14 2.21 -21.98
N PRO A 470 9.82 2.15 -22.26
CA PRO A 470 9.31 2.49 -23.59
C PRO A 470 9.65 3.93 -23.95
N LYS A 471 10.01 4.20 -25.20
CA LYS A 471 10.22 5.56 -25.69
C LYS A 471 8.93 6.14 -26.26
N ARG A 472 8.08 5.30 -26.85
CA ARG A 472 6.78 5.65 -27.43
C ARG A 472 5.72 4.70 -26.88
N HIS A 473 4.76 5.25 -26.15
CA HIS A 473 3.64 4.53 -25.56
C HIS A 473 2.32 4.93 -26.24
N LEU A 474 1.47 3.95 -26.53
CA LEU A 474 0.09 4.18 -26.94
C LEU A 474 -0.88 3.68 -25.86
N GLU A 475 -1.91 4.45 -25.56
CA GLU A 475 -2.99 4.09 -24.63
C GLU A 475 -4.34 4.28 -25.33
N PHE A 476 -5.15 3.24 -25.34
CA PHE A 476 -6.58 3.33 -25.64
C PHE A 476 -7.32 3.50 -24.32
N GLY A 477 -8.13 4.55 -24.19
CA GLY A 477 -8.83 4.89 -22.96
C GLY A 477 -8.04 5.85 -22.08
N THR A 478 -8.10 7.16 -22.36
CA THR A 478 -7.42 8.15 -21.51
C THR A 478 -8.14 8.34 -20.17
N TRP A 479 -9.47 8.36 -20.18
CA TRP A 479 -10.28 8.83 -19.06
C TRP A 479 -9.73 10.17 -18.51
N GLN A 480 -9.50 10.27 -17.20
CA GLN A 480 -8.89 11.43 -16.56
C GLN A 480 -7.36 11.54 -16.76
N GLY A 481 -6.73 10.54 -17.37
CA GLY A 481 -5.29 10.49 -17.67
C GLY A 481 -4.45 9.73 -16.66
N PHE A 482 -5.05 8.81 -15.89
CA PHE A 482 -4.34 8.06 -14.85
C PHE A 482 -3.25 7.16 -15.43
N GLY A 483 -3.57 6.27 -16.39
CA GLY A 483 -2.59 5.36 -17.01
C GLY A 483 -1.45 6.10 -17.73
N ALA A 484 -1.78 7.12 -18.54
CA ALA A 484 -0.78 8.04 -19.11
C ALA A 484 0.14 8.66 -18.04
N THR A 485 -0.40 9.07 -16.89
CA THR A 485 0.41 9.62 -15.78
C THR A 485 1.34 8.56 -15.18
N LEU A 486 0.87 7.31 -15.00
CA LEU A 486 1.71 6.21 -14.51
C LEU A 486 2.91 5.96 -15.43
N CYS A 487 2.69 5.95 -16.74
CA CYS A 487 3.75 5.78 -17.73
C CYS A 487 4.74 6.96 -17.69
N ALA A 488 4.21 8.19 -17.69
CA ALA A 488 4.99 9.42 -17.67
C ALA A 488 5.87 9.57 -16.42
N ASP A 489 5.39 9.14 -15.25
CA ASP A 489 6.14 9.15 -13.99
C ASP A 489 7.23 8.07 -13.94
N ALA A 490 7.01 6.95 -14.64
CA ALA A 490 7.87 5.78 -14.58
C ALA A 490 9.05 5.84 -15.56
N CYS A 491 8.91 6.60 -16.66
CA CYS A 491 9.91 6.68 -17.72
C CYS A 491 9.75 7.93 -18.61
N ASP A 492 10.73 8.15 -19.49
CA ASP A 492 10.80 9.31 -20.38
C ASP A 492 9.99 9.14 -21.68
N ALA A 493 8.96 8.27 -21.67
CA ALA A 493 8.15 8.01 -22.87
C ALA A 493 7.47 9.28 -23.41
N GLU A 494 7.37 9.35 -24.72
CA GLU A 494 6.38 10.14 -25.45
C GLU A 494 5.10 9.30 -25.58
N ILE A 495 3.95 9.88 -25.24
CA ILE A 495 2.73 9.13 -24.96
C ILE A 495 1.63 9.59 -25.90
N TRP A 496 0.97 8.68 -26.58
CA TRP A 496 -0.26 8.91 -27.33
C TRP A 496 -1.39 8.26 -26.56
N THR A 497 -2.43 9.03 -26.24
CA THR A 497 -3.58 8.50 -25.50
C THR A 497 -4.86 8.91 -26.20
N LEU A 498 -5.77 7.96 -26.36
CA LEU A 498 -6.99 8.12 -27.14
C LEU A 498 -8.22 8.01 -26.26
N ASN A 499 -9.16 8.96 -26.40
CA ASN A 499 -10.45 8.93 -25.70
C ASN A 499 -11.58 9.37 -26.63
N LEU A 500 -12.80 8.95 -26.32
CA LEU A 500 -13.99 9.50 -26.95
C LEU A 500 -14.14 11.00 -26.60
N PRO A 501 -14.43 11.89 -27.57
CA PRO A 501 -14.58 13.32 -27.30
C PRO A 501 -15.69 13.64 -26.28
N GLU A 502 -16.78 12.87 -26.33
CA GLU A 502 -17.95 13.04 -25.45
C GLU A 502 -17.96 12.10 -24.24
N GLY A 503 -16.90 11.32 -24.03
CA GLY A 503 -16.89 10.23 -23.05
C GLY A 503 -17.70 9.00 -23.48
N GLU A 504 -17.64 7.94 -22.68
CA GLU A 504 -18.31 6.68 -22.93
C GLU A 504 -19.80 6.75 -22.56
N ARG A 505 -20.62 6.14 -23.42
CA ARG A 505 -22.07 6.03 -23.23
C ARG A 505 -22.53 4.58 -23.22
N SER A 506 -23.49 4.27 -22.36
CA SER A 506 -24.17 2.98 -22.32
C SER A 506 -25.03 2.76 -23.56
N GLN A 507 -25.56 1.54 -23.74
CA GLN A 507 -26.53 1.25 -24.82
C GLN A 507 -27.83 2.08 -24.71
N SER A 508 -28.18 2.57 -23.52
CA SER A 508 -29.31 3.49 -23.30
C SER A 508 -28.96 4.95 -23.59
N GLY A 509 -27.70 5.25 -23.93
CA GLY A 509 -27.19 6.61 -24.22
C GLY A 509 -26.76 7.41 -22.98
N GLU A 510 -26.80 6.79 -21.80
CA GLU A 510 -26.40 7.41 -20.53
C GLU A 510 -24.87 7.44 -20.40
N MET A 511 -24.32 8.48 -19.76
CA MET A 511 -22.87 8.60 -19.55
C MET A 511 -22.41 7.54 -18.54
N VAL A 512 -21.43 6.71 -18.94
CA VAL A 512 -20.92 5.60 -18.12
C VAL A 512 -20.15 6.12 -16.91
N TYR A 513 -19.33 7.15 -17.11
CA TYR A 513 -18.45 7.71 -16.08
C TYR A 513 -18.90 9.11 -15.67
N SER A 514 -19.94 9.21 -14.85
CA SER A 514 -20.49 10.49 -14.41
C SER A 514 -20.59 10.63 -12.89
N SER A 515 -20.42 11.85 -12.40
CA SER A 515 -20.73 12.25 -11.03
C SER A 515 -21.74 13.39 -11.06
N GLY A 516 -23.03 13.06 -11.24
CA GLY A 516 -24.09 14.06 -11.39
C GLY A 516 -24.35 14.41 -12.86
N GLN A 517 -24.31 15.70 -13.23
CA GLN A 517 -24.58 16.16 -14.61
C GLN A 517 -23.35 16.16 -15.53
N ASP A 518 -22.15 15.98 -14.99
CA ASP A 518 -20.89 16.09 -15.73
C ASP A 518 -20.22 14.71 -15.90
N ALA A 519 -19.77 14.42 -17.13
CA ALA A 519 -18.99 13.22 -17.44
C ALA A 519 -17.51 13.45 -17.11
N SER A 520 -16.99 12.55 -16.27
CA SER A 520 -15.62 12.55 -15.77
C SER A 520 -14.57 12.19 -16.83
N ASP A 521 -15.03 11.79 -18.01
CA ASP A 521 -14.24 11.34 -19.16
C ASP A 521 -14.59 12.12 -20.44
N SER A 522 -15.10 13.34 -20.28
CA SER A 522 -15.51 14.22 -21.38
C SER A 522 -14.88 15.61 -21.24
N GLY A 523 -14.76 16.34 -22.36
CA GLY A 523 -14.30 17.73 -22.36
C GLY A 523 -12.95 17.94 -21.67
N ASP A 524 -12.87 18.95 -20.80
CA ASP A 524 -11.64 19.33 -20.10
C ASP A 524 -11.17 18.31 -19.04
N MET A 525 -12.03 17.35 -18.68
CA MET A 525 -11.68 16.27 -17.75
C MET A 525 -10.81 15.21 -18.43
N ILE A 526 -10.90 15.07 -19.76
CA ILE A 526 -10.08 14.08 -20.46
C ILE A 526 -8.60 14.43 -20.27
N GLY A 527 -7.84 13.55 -19.61
CA GLY A 527 -6.41 13.74 -19.43
C GLY A 527 -6.00 14.85 -18.46
N TRP A 528 -6.89 15.33 -17.59
CA TRP A 528 -6.56 16.42 -16.65
C TRP A 528 -5.40 16.05 -15.70
N MET A 529 -5.29 14.78 -15.32
CA MET A 529 -4.28 14.28 -14.37
C MET A 529 -2.86 14.48 -14.89
N TYR A 530 -2.55 14.04 -16.11
CA TYR A 530 -1.20 14.17 -16.65
C TYR A 530 -0.85 15.64 -16.92
N ARG A 531 -1.84 16.49 -17.22
CA ARG A 531 -1.64 17.94 -17.37
C ARG A 531 -1.32 18.59 -16.03
N ALA A 532 -2.08 18.26 -14.99
CA ALA A 532 -1.85 18.75 -13.64
C ALA A 532 -0.49 18.28 -13.07
N ALA A 533 -0.06 17.07 -13.43
CA ALA A 533 1.26 16.54 -13.10
C ALA A 533 2.43 17.16 -13.90
N GLY A 534 2.15 18.05 -14.86
CA GLY A 534 3.16 18.75 -15.66
C GLY A 534 3.70 17.95 -16.85
N HIS A 535 3.05 16.85 -17.23
CA HIS A 535 3.50 15.95 -18.32
C HIS A 535 2.96 16.31 -19.70
N GLY A 536 2.11 17.33 -19.81
CA GLY A 536 1.40 17.67 -21.06
C GLY A 536 2.29 17.90 -22.29
N ALA A 537 3.57 18.27 -22.11
CA ALA A 537 4.51 18.43 -23.22
C ALA A 537 4.93 17.10 -23.90
N ARG A 538 4.73 15.96 -23.24
CA ARG A 538 5.06 14.61 -23.73
C ARG A 538 3.84 13.80 -24.12
N VAL A 539 2.63 14.31 -23.88
CA VAL A 539 1.38 13.57 -24.08
C VAL A 539 0.61 14.15 -25.25
N HIS A 540 0.38 13.31 -26.26
CA HIS A 540 -0.41 13.55 -27.45
C HIS A 540 -1.83 13.02 -27.22
N GLN A 541 -2.72 13.90 -26.79
CA GLN A 541 -4.15 13.57 -26.64
C GLN A 541 -4.80 13.43 -28.02
N ILE A 542 -5.41 12.27 -28.27
CA ILE A 542 -6.25 12.01 -29.42
C ILE A 542 -7.71 11.92 -28.95
N LEU A 543 -8.60 12.67 -29.59
CA LEU A 543 -10.03 12.63 -29.33
C LEU A 543 -10.72 12.00 -30.54
N ALA A 544 -11.03 10.71 -30.45
CA ALA A 544 -11.63 9.93 -31.53
C ALA A 544 -12.32 8.68 -30.99
N ASP A 545 -13.28 8.15 -31.76
CA ASP A 545 -13.74 6.78 -31.60
C ASP A 545 -12.65 5.83 -32.10
N SER A 546 -12.13 4.97 -31.22
CA SER A 546 -11.05 4.05 -31.56
C SER A 546 -11.43 3.12 -32.71
N GLN A 547 -12.71 2.83 -32.93
CA GLN A 547 -13.19 2.00 -34.06
C GLN A 547 -13.05 2.71 -35.40
N GLN A 548 -13.09 4.04 -35.40
CA GLN A 548 -13.00 4.89 -36.59
C GLN A 548 -11.63 5.55 -36.76
N TRP A 549 -10.75 5.41 -35.76
CA TRP A 549 -9.42 6.00 -35.80
C TRP A 549 -8.55 5.37 -36.89
N ASP A 550 -8.06 6.20 -37.80
CA ASP A 550 -7.13 5.81 -38.87
C ASP A 550 -5.68 5.81 -38.35
N THR A 551 -5.06 4.63 -38.41
CA THR A 551 -3.68 4.40 -37.95
C THR A 551 -2.65 4.49 -39.08
N SER A 552 -3.07 4.78 -40.32
CA SER A 552 -2.19 4.80 -41.50
C SER A 552 -1.06 5.83 -41.43
N GLY A 553 -1.19 6.84 -40.57
CA GLY A 553 -0.15 7.85 -40.31
C GLY A 553 1.03 7.35 -39.46
N PHE A 554 0.93 6.16 -38.87
CA PHE A 554 2.01 5.56 -38.07
C PHE A 554 2.73 4.47 -38.87
N GLU A 555 4.05 4.45 -38.77
CA GLU A 555 4.86 3.37 -39.33
C GLU A 555 4.64 2.07 -38.54
N ALA A 556 4.86 0.92 -39.20
CA ALA A 556 4.82 -0.37 -38.51
C ALA A 556 5.89 -0.43 -37.42
N GLY A 557 5.52 -0.90 -36.23
CA GLY A 557 6.42 -0.93 -35.07
C GLY A 557 6.77 0.44 -34.48
N PHE A 558 5.94 1.46 -34.71
CA PHE A 558 6.15 2.78 -34.14
C PHE A 558 6.10 2.80 -32.60
N PHE A 559 5.28 1.99 -31.93
CA PHE A 559 5.20 2.00 -30.46
C PHE A 559 6.05 0.93 -29.80
N ASP A 560 6.66 1.28 -28.66
CA ASP A 560 7.41 0.36 -27.80
C ASP A 560 6.50 -0.40 -26.83
N SER A 561 5.40 0.23 -26.42
CA SER A 561 4.37 -0.37 -25.60
C SER A 561 2.97 0.16 -25.94
N VAL A 562 1.96 -0.67 -25.75
CA VAL A 562 0.56 -0.31 -25.94
C VAL A 562 -0.28 -0.79 -24.74
N LEU A 563 -1.10 0.08 -24.17
CA LEU A 563 -2.11 -0.24 -23.17
C LEU A 563 -3.50 -0.19 -23.83
N VAL A 564 -4.23 -1.31 -23.79
CA VAL A 564 -5.62 -1.43 -24.20
C VAL A 564 -6.48 -1.39 -22.94
N ASP A 565 -7.06 -0.22 -22.67
CA ASP A 565 -7.88 0.11 -21.48
C ASP A 565 -9.05 1.04 -21.87
N GLY A 566 -9.58 0.82 -23.08
CA GLY A 566 -10.66 1.61 -23.68
C GLY A 566 -12.04 1.02 -23.33
N GLY A 567 -12.85 0.76 -24.35
CA GLY A 567 -14.16 0.14 -24.13
C GLY A 567 -14.05 -1.35 -23.80
N HIS A 568 -14.91 -1.83 -22.90
CA HIS A 568 -14.84 -3.21 -22.38
C HIS A 568 -15.69 -4.23 -23.16
N THR A 569 -16.27 -3.85 -24.30
CA THR A 569 -17.02 -4.81 -25.13
C THR A 569 -16.06 -5.66 -25.98
N PRO A 570 -16.39 -6.95 -26.26
CA PRO A 570 -15.52 -7.83 -27.04
C PRO A 570 -15.09 -7.23 -28.39
N ASP A 571 -15.99 -6.52 -29.09
CA ASP A 571 -15.72 -5.89 -30.38
C ASP A 571 -14.72 -4.73 -30.27
N VAL A 572 -14.82 -3.90 -29.21
CA VAL A 572 -13.88 -2.78 -28.99
C VAL A 572 -12.50 -3.31 -28.60
N VAL A 573 -12.44 -4.27 -27.68
CA VAL A 573 -11.18 -4.95 -27.30
C VAL A 573 -10.51 -5.56 -28.53
N LYS A 574 -11.29 -6.19 -29.43
CA LYS A 574 -10.80 -6.73 -30.69
C LYS A 574 -10.25 -5.64 -31.61
N ASN A 575 -11.02 -4.57 -31.84
CA ASN A 575 -10.61 -3.45 -32.68
C ASN A 575 -9.29 -2.82 -32.21
N ASP A 576 -9.19 -2.49 -30.93
CA ASP A 576 -8.04 -1.80 -30.36
C ASP A 576 -6.81 -2.70 -30.41
N THR A 577 -6.97 -3.99 -30.10
CA THR A 577 -5.90 -4.99 -30.20
C THR A 577 -5.40 -5.14 -31.64
N GLU A 578 -6.30 -5.30 -32.61
CA GLU A 578 -5.93 -5.50 -34.03
C GLU A 578 -5.24 -4.27 -34.63
N LYS A 579 -5.64 -3.06 -34.22
CA LYS A 579 -4.95 -1.81 -34.58
C LYS A 579 -3.56 -1.72 -33.94
N SER A 580 -3.39 -2.25 -32.75
CA SER A 580 -2.13 -2.20 -32.00
C SER A 580 -1.09 -3.18 -32.53
N LEU A 581 -1.51 -4.37 -32.98
CA LEU A 581 -0.61 -5.44 -33.44
C LEU A 581 0.42 -5.04 -34.51
N PRO A 582 0.07 -4.29 -35.58
CA PRO A 582 1.05 -3.82 -36.56
C PRO A 582 1.87 -2.61 -36.09
N LEU A 583 1.36 -1.82 -35.13
CA LEU A 583 2.03 -0.63 -34.63
C LEU A 583 3.03 -0.93 -33.51
N LEU A 584 2.87 -2.05 -32.81
CA LEU A 584 3.79 -2.48 -31.76
C LEU A 584 5.05 -3.12 -32.35
N ARG A 585 6.24 -2.63 -31.96
CA ARG A 585 7.51 -3.20 -32.44
C ARG A 585 7.74 -4.61 -31.92
N SER A 586 8.59 -5.37 -32.61
CA SER A 586 9.12 -6.64 -32.07
C SER A 586 9.83 -6.41 -30.73
N GLY A 587 9.57 -7.30 -29.76
CA GLY A 587 9.98 -7.15 -28.37
C GLY A 587 9.29 -6.02 -27.60
N GLY A 588 8.27 -5.37 -28.18
CA GLY A 588 7.42 -4.39 -27.50
C GLY A 588 6.37 -5.07 -26.61
N MET A 589 5.80 -4.31 -25.67
CA MET A 589 4.86 -4.83 -24.68
C MET A 589 3.42 -4.36 -24.96
N MET A 590 2.51 -5.32 -25.16
CA MET A 590 1.06 -5.10 -25.17
C MET A 590 0.51 -5.39 -23.77
N LEU A 591 -0.31 -4.50 -23.23
CA LEU A 591 -0.99 -4.66 -21.95
C LEU A 591 -2.50 -4.56 -22.21
N TRP A 592 -3.28 -5.54 -21.74
CA TRP A 592 -4.73 -5.42 -21.66
C TRP A 592 -5.10 -5.29 -20.20
N HIS A 593 -5.75 -4.19 -19.85
CA HIS A 593 -6.31 -3.99 -18.54
C HIS A 593 -7.73 -4.57 -18.49
N ASP A 594 -8.30 -4.67 -17.29
CA ASP A 594 -9.54 -5.39 -16.99
C ASP A 594 -9.57 -6.90 -17.28
N PHE A 595 -8.48 -7.51 -17.74
CA PHE A 595 -8.39 -8.96 -17.92
C PHE A 595 -8.14 -9.67 -16.58
N CYS A 596 -9.20 -10.23 -15.99
CA CYS A 596 -9.10 -11.00 -14.75
C CYS A 596 -9.84 -12.36 -14.90
N PRO A 597 -9.13 -13.45 -15.24
CA PRO A 597 -9.70 -14.79 -15.40
C PRO A 597 -9.89 -15.47 -14.05
N ASP A 598 -10.70 -14.84 -13.20
CA ASP A 598 -11.18 -15.36 -11.91
C ASP A 598 -12.71 -15.45 -11.95
N GLN A 599 -13.28 -16.59 -11.56
CA GLN A 599 -14.70 -16.88 -11.80
C GLN A 599 -15.62 -15.87 -11.08
N ASP A 600 -15.35 -15.59 -9.81
CA ASP A 600 -16.13 -14.66 -9.01
C ASP A 600 -16.05 -13.23 -9.60
N THR A 601 -14.86 -12.86 -10.10
CA THR A 601 -14.61 -11.56 -10.73
C THR A 601 -15.33 -11.42 -12.08
N VAL A 602 -15.26 -12.43 -12.95
CA VAL A 602 -15.97 -12.48 -14.25
C VAL A 602 -17.49 -12.47 -14.05
N GLU A 603 -17.99 -13.08 -12.97
CA GLU A 603 -19.41 -13.05 -12.61
C GLU A 603 -19.85 -11.68 -12.05
N ALA A 604 -19.00 -11.02 -11.27
CA ALA A 604 -19.31 -9.75 -10.63
C ALA A 604 -19.13 -8.52 -11.54
N LEU A 605 -18.11 -8.51 -12.40
CA LEU A 605 -17.69 -7.33 -13.15
C LEU A 605 -17.91 -7.49 -14.66
N SER A 606 -18.79 -6.67 -15.21
CA SER A 606 -19.14 -6.68 -16.64
C SER A 606 -17.97 -6.29 -17.54
N ALA A 607 -17.14 -5.33 -17.10
CA ALA A 607 -15.93 -4.92 -17.81
C ALA A 607 -14.96 -6.11 -17.97
N SER A 608 -14.64 -6.76 -16.85
CA SER A 608 -13.75 -7.92 -16.87
C SER A 608 -14.30 -9.08 -17.69
N ARG A 609 -15.61 -9.36 -17.59
CA ARG A 609 -16.26 -10.36 -18.45
C ARG A 609 -16.09 -10.03 -19.93
N GLY A 610 -16.28 -8.78 -20.32
CA GLY A 610 -16.20 -8.35 -21.72
C GLY A 610 -14.78 -8.43 -22.28
N VAL A 611 -13.77 -8.01 -21.52
CA VAL A 611 -12.36 -8.15 -21.89
C VAL A 611 -11.93 -9.61 -21.97
N VAL A 612 -12.24 -10.43 -20.96
CA VAL A 612 -11.93 -11.87 -20.99
C VAL A 612 -12.61 -12.54 -22.17
N THR A 613 -13.86 -12.18 -22.49
CA THR A 613 -14.58 -12.68 -23.67
C THR A 613 -13.87 -12.30 -24.97
N GLY A 614 -13.56 -11.01 -25.17
CA GLY A 614 -12.90 -10.52 -26.38
C GLY A 614 -11.52 -11.14 -26.59
N VAL A 615 -10.72 -11.28 -25.54
CA VAL A 615 -9.44 -12.01 -25.60
C VAL A 615 -9.68 -13.47 -25.95
N THR A 616 -10.62 -14.15 -25.28
CA THR A 616 -10.87 -15.59 -25.47
C THR A 616 -11.29 -15.94 -26.90
N GLU A 617 -12.15 -15.13 -27.52
CA GLU A 617 -12.64 -15.34 -28.89
C GLU A 617 -11.52 -15.18 -29.93
N ASN A 618 -10.55 -14.31 -29.68
CA ASN A 618 -9.50 -13.96 -30.64
C ASN A 618 -8.11 -14.53 -30.29
N LEU A 619 -7.98 -15.21 -29.14
CA LEU A 619 -6.70 -15.70 -28.60
C LEU A 619 -5.91 -16.53 -29.61
N ALA A 620 -6.58 -17.39 -30.37
CA ALA A 620 -5.95 -18.24 -31.38
C ALA A 620 -5.32 -17.45 -32.53
N ALA A 621 -5.91 -16.30 -32.89
CA ALA A 621 -5.37 -15.41 -33.92
C ALA A 621 -4.27 -14.49 -33.37
N TRP A 622 -4.37 -14.08 -32.11
CA TRP A 622 -3.44 -13.12 -31.50
C TRP A 622 -2.17 -13.76 -30.96
N ALA A 623 -2.26 -14.93 -30.33
CA ALA A 623 -1.12 -15.57 -29.67
C ALA A 623 0.11 -15.77 -30.59
N PRO A 624 -0.01 -16.12 -31.88
CA PRO A 624 1.15 -16.23 -32.78
C PRO A 624 1.96 -14.94 -32.95
N HIS A 625 1.40 -13.78 -32.60
CA HIS A 625 2.11 -12.50 -32.64
C HIS A 625 2.99 -12.23 -31.41
N PHE A 626 2.93 -13.08 -30.38
CA PHE A 626 3.60 -12.87 -29.11
C PHE A 626 4.57 -14.01 -28.80
N SER A 627 5.77 -13.64 -28.36
CA SER A 627 6.77 -14.58 -27.84
C SER A 627 6.48 -15.01 -26.40
N LYS A 628 5.75 -14.18 -25.66
CA LYS A 628 5.20 -14.46 -24.33
C LYS A 628 3.80 -13.89 -24.24
N LEU A 629 2.86 -14.63 -23.67
CA LEU A 629 1.51 -14.16 -23.38
C LEU A 629 1.07 -14.69 -22.02
N PHE A 630 0.86 -13.80 -21.06
CA PHE A 630 0.71 -14.18 -19.66
C PHE A 630 -0.15 -13.22 -18.87
N TRP A 631 -0.92 -13.74 -17.92
CA TRP A 631 -1.68 -12.96 -16.93
C TRP A 631 -0.86 -12.82 -15.65
N ILE A 632 -0.79 -11.61 -15.11
CA ILE A 632 -0.12 -11.36 -13.82
C ILE A 632 -1.11 -11.67 -12.69
N ARG A 633 -0.71 -12.44 -11.68
CA ARG A 633 -1.60 -12.82 -10.57
C ARG A 633 -1.03 -12.38 -9.22
N PRO A 634 -1.84 -11.74 -8.34
CA PRO A 634 -3.17 -11.17 -8.60
C PRO A 634 -3.05 -9.84 -9.37
N SER A 635 -3.85 -9.65 -10.43
CA SER A 635 -3.98 -8.38 -11.15
C SER A 635 -5.14 -8.42 -12.16
N PHE A 636 -5.42 -7.29 -12.80
CA PHE A 636 -6.32 -7.18 -13.96
C PHE A 636 -5.53 -7.05 -15.28
N LEU A 637 -4.26 -7.50 -15.30
CA LEU A 637 -3.32 -7.27 -16.39
C LEU A 637 -2.97 -8.57 -17.14
N LEU A 638 -3.34 -8.62 -18.42
CA LEU A 638 -2.77 -9.54 -19.40
C LEU A 638 -1.64 -8.85 -20.15
N ILE A 639 -0.53 -9.54 -20.35
CA ILE A 639 0.66 -8.99 -21.01
C ILE A 639 1.08 -9.87 -22.18
N GLY A 640 1.36 -9.24 -23.32
CA GLY A 640 1.93 -9.86 -24.50
C GLY A 640 3.26 -9.21 -24.89
N ILE A 641 4.33 -10.00 -25.04
CA ILE A 641 5.60 -9.53 -25.60
C ILE A 641 5.64 -9.85 -27.08
N LYS A 642 5.64 -8.84 -27.95
CA LYS A 642 5.59 -9.01 -29.40
C LYS A 642 6.77 -9.86 -29.88
N ALA A 643 6.49 -10.85 -30.74
CA ALA A 643 7.47 -11.76 -31.32
C ALA A 643 8.47 -11.07 -32.26
#